data_AF-A0A8H2Y1P8-F1
#
_entry.id   AF-A0A8H2Y1P8-F1
#
_cell.length_a   1.000
_cell.length_b   1.000
_cell.length_c   1.000
_cell.angle_alpha   90.00
_cell.angle_beta   90.00
_cell.angle_gamma   90.00
#
_symmetry.space_group_name_H-M   'P 1'
#
loop_
_entity.id
_entity.type
_entity.pdbx_description
1 polymer ?
#
loop_
_entity_poly.entity_id
_entity_poly.type
_entity_poly.pdbx_seq_one_letter_code
_entity_poly.pdbx_strand_id
1 'polypeptide(L)'
;MAPYTKPEAVLKQAEGLISVGQQSAALQSLTEMFSSKRFRTTPLTSLEPIVLRFLELCVDLRKGRTAKEGLMQYKNIAQNTSVASIETVVKKFIQLADAKVQEAQEKADQLVAVDDVDDLEATETPENVLLSAVSGDQNKDRTDRALVTPWLKFLWESYRTALETLKNNARLEAIYQQIAAQAFKFCLKHTRKVEFRRLCETLRLHLSNVAKYVNQTYSINLADPDTLQRHLDTRFAQLNTSVELELWQEAFRSVEDIHNLLTMAKKAPRPAMMANYYEKLTKIFLTSGNALFHAAAWARYYSVLRAAGGGGKTEEEMSRLAGQVLVSALAVPVGVESEEESSSSRRNNTRLTALLGLSKPPTRAGLLKDALARNTLKLSPTSVRSLHNLLEVTFQPLNLCESVAPIVAQLAQDPSYAPYLPLVHRAVLSRLFTQLSEVYSSVRISHIYELVAPLNANITPETPGLSSESLYTPERIELFVMGCAKRGELRVLVEHIEGNVTFVEETLPRTRVSELARALHTSLLKIAPPPSVAESAAEKFAALVKGAQEDRQRLLVQRAVVARRRELASELQVRREREEASRRADTARRERLEEEHRAQQERREKEKARVQKEIENVRKEEARKLAEQLKARGNLKINDVELEEMDTTKLIQLQVSQIDREKKELNDKQRIISKRVDHIERALRKAEIPLLEKDYERQQADDKAAHEASNAAMIMNAEQAHREAVETKQRLSRMMDDYSDLRRKIAGQREVELQKRKAEMKEKIDKAKAARREKVLKEREEARLAEEALKQEEEQRAAEQARLEEEQRAQEEAKRAEEEAANAAANAKREAQLEAKRKEQEAAIAKLKYEEEAEKRREERRRAQGIPGTASPKPNGADPGAGAWRSKAATTAPSSTPPSGPSTPAASTGKWVPPSRRAAAAEPPARIASPASPSPAAAPASGGWRAREAAKATTTGGSANPSSTPDQQPSNPAADNDGFQTVPSQAKWRPSRGRGSGFGSAGRS
;
A
#
# COMPACT_ATOMS: atom_id res chain seq x y z
N MET A 1 -47.36 -20.54 2.71
CA MET A 1 -46.06 -21.16 3.02
C MET A 1 -45.63 -21.98 1.81
N ALA A 2 -44.34 -22.10 1.50
CA ALA A 2 -43.89 -23.04 0.46
C ALA A 2 -44.09 -24.50 0.92
N PRO A 3 -44.43 -25.46 0.03
CA PRO A 3 -44.74 -26.84 0.41
C PRO A 3 -43.59 -27.59 1.10
N TYR A 4 -43.92 -28.69 1.78
CA TYR A 4 -42.96 -29.54 2.49
C TYR A 4 -42.28 -30.52 1.52
N THR A 5 -41.42 -30.02 0.63
CA THR A 5 -40.60 -30.87 -0.25
C THR A 5 -39.40 -31.47 0.49
N LYS A 6 -39.21 -32.78 0.35
CA LYS A 6 -37.95 -33.45 0.77
C LYS A 6 -36.82 -33.03 -0.20
N PRO A 7 -35.54 -32.97 0.24
CA PRO A 7 -34.42 -32.63 -0.64
C PRO A 7 -34.35 -33.51 -1.89
N GLU A 8 -34.55 -34.82 -1.71
CA GLU A 8 -34.64 -35.83 -2.77
C GLU A 8 -35.78 -35.57 -3.79
N ALA A 9 -36.88 -34.97 -3.35
CA ALA A 9 -38.00 -34.63 -4.24
C ALA A 9 -37.65 -33.44 -5.14
N VAL A 10 -36.86 -32.48 -4.64
CA VAL A 10 -36.36 -31.36 -5.44
C VAL A 10 -35.28 -31.83 -6.44
N LEU A 11 -34.45 -32.81 -6.06
CA LEU A 11 -33.54 -33.46 -7.01
C LEU A 11 -34.31 -34.12 -8.17
N LYS A 12 -35.32 -34.94 -7.87
CA LYS A 12 -36.17 -35.58 -8.88
C LYS A 12 -36.96 -34.57 -9.72
N GLN A 13 -37.39 -33.46 -9.13
CA GLN A 13 -38.03 -32.37 -9.86
C GLN A 13 -37.05 -31.67 -10.82
N ALA A 14 -35.80 -31.45 -10.41
CA ALA A 14 -34.76 -30.92 -11.28
C ALA A 14 -34.42 -31.90 -12.41
N GLU A 15 -34.30 -33.21 -12.12
CA GLU A 15 -34.10 -34.26 -13.14
C GLU A 15 -35.23 -34.31 -14.18
N GLY A 16 -36.50 -34.22 -13.74
CA GLY A 16 -37.65 -34.12 -14.63
C GLY A 16 -37.71 -32.84 -15.47
N LEU A 17 -37.20 -31.72 -14.94
CA LEU A 17 -37.03 -30.50 -15.74
C LEU A 17 -35.89 -30.62 -16.76
N ILE A 18 -34.83 -31.37 -16.45
CA ILE A 18 -33.71 -31.61 -17.38
C ILE A 18 -34.13 -32.53 -18.52
N SER A 19 -34.92 -33.59 -18.28
CA SER A 19 -35.41 -34.47 -19.36
C SER A 19 -36.39 -33.78 -20.31
N VAL A 20 -37.08 -32.72 -19.85
CA VAL A 20 -37.90 -31.81 -20.67
C VAL A 20 -37.05 -30.66 -21.28
N GLY A 21 -35.72 -30.69 -21.13
CA GLY A 21 -34.79 -29.71 -21.68
C GLY A 21 -34.71 -28.37 -20.93
N GLN A 22 -35.51 -28.17 -19.88
CA GLN A 22 -35.59 -26.92 -19.11
C GLN A 22 -34.48 -26.79 -18.05
N GLN A 23 -33.22 -26.93 -18.48
CA GLN A 23 -32.03 -26.83 -17.62
C GLN A 23 -31.98 -25.53 -16.80
N SER A 24 -32.49 -24.42 -17.34
CA SER A 24 -32.55 -23.13 -16.66
C SER A 24 -33.49 -23.14 -15.46
N ALA A 25 -34.67 -23.74 -15.60
CA ALA A 25 -35.66 -23.93 -14.53
C ALA A 25 -35.19 -24.97 -13.50
N ALA A 26 -34.54 -26.05 -13.95
CA ALA A 26 -33.91 -27.04 -13.08
C ALA A 26 -32.86 -26.39 -12.15
N LEU A 27 -31.98 -25.55 -12.71
CA LEU A 27 -30.99 -24.80 -11.93
C LEU A 27 -31.65 -23.84 -10.95
N GLN A 28 -32.75 -23.17 -11.33
CA GLN A 28 -33.47 -22.27 -10.40
C GLN A 28 -34.09 -23.06 -9.24
N SER A 29 -34.76 -24.17 -9.50
CA SER A 29 -35.33 -25.06 -8.47
C SER A 29 -34.28 -25.52 -7.44
N LEU A 30 -33.09 -25.89 -7.91
CA LEU A 30 -31.95 -26.20 -7.04
C LEU A 30 -31.42 -24.96 -6.29
N THR A 31 -31.35 -23.80 -6.95
CA THR A 31 -30.89 -22.53 -6.34
C THR A 31 -31.78 -22.11 -5.17
N GLU A 32 -33.11 -22.24 -5.32
CA GLU A 32 -34.08 -21.90 -4.28
C GLU A 32 -33.87 -22.74 -3.00
N MET A 33 -33.38 -23.98 -3.12
CA MET A 33 -33.05 -24.82 -1.96
C MET A 33 -31.96 -24.20 -1.07
N PHE A 34 -30.88 -23.64 -1.66
CA PHE A 34 -29.80 -23.00 -0.88
C PHE A 34 -30.32 -21.85 -0.01
N SER A 35 -31.32 -21.10 -0.51
CA SER A 35 -31.96 -20.00 0.23
C SER A 35 -32.81 -20.45 1.42
N SER A 36 -33.20 -21.73 1.47
CA SER A 36 -34.10 -22.27 2.49
C SER A 36 -33.43 -22.33 3.86
N LYS A 37 -34.12 -21.85 4.90
CA LYS A 37 -33.68 -22.00 6.31
C LYS A 37 -33.38 -23.46 6.67
N ARG A 38 -34.05 -24.43 6.04
CA ARG A 38 -33.85 -25.87 6.30
C ARG A 38 -32.59 -26.47 5.65
N PHE A 39 -31.97 -25.80 4.67
CA PHE A 39 -30.74 -26.25 4.03
C PHE A 39 -29.60 -26.45 5.04
N ARG A 40 -29.54 -25.61 6.09
CA ARG A 40 -28.57 -25.71 7.21
C ARG A 40 -28.81 -26.90 8.16
N THR A 41 -29.97 -27.55 8.07
CA THR A 41 -30.40 -28.66 8.96
C THR A 41 -30.54 -29.99 8.23
N THR A 42 -30.37 -30.02 6.90
CA THR A 42 -30.41 -31.25 6.10
C THR A 42 -29.11 -32.04 6.28
N PRO A 43 -29.15 -33.39 6.45
CA PRO A 43 -27.94 -34.20 6.54
C PRO A 43 -27.11 -34.10 5.26
N LEU A 44 -25.78 -34.08 5.42
CA LEU A 44 -24.84 -33.86 4.32
C LEU A 44 -24.92 -34.92 3.23
N THR A 45 -25.24 -36.17 3.59
CA THR A 45 -25.45 -37.30 2.67
C THR A 45 -26.57 -37.06 1.66
N SER A 46 -27.64 -36.35 2.04
CA SER A 46 -28.70 -35.94 1.13
C SER A 46 -28.35 -34.67 0.34
N LEU A 47 -27.46 -33.81 0.87
CA LEU A 47 -27.08 -32.56 0.21
C LEU A 47 -26.00 -32.74 -0.87
N GLU A 48 -25.03 -33.65 -0.67
CA GLU A 48 -23.89 -33.80 -1.58
C GLU A 48 -24.34 -34.10 -3.04
N PRO A 49 -25.23 -35.08 -3.33
CA PRO A 49 -25.70 -35.31 -4.71
C PRO A 49 -26.42 -34.11 -5.33
N ILE A 50 -27.16 -33.36 -4.51
CA ILE A 50 -27.92 -32.17 -4.94
C ILE A 50 -26.96 -31.04 -5.34
N VAL A 51 -25.90 -30.83 -4.57
CA VAL A 51 -24.87 -29.82 -4.89
C VAL A 51 -24.03 -30.24 -6.09
N LEU A 52 -23.71 -31.53 -6.24
CA LEU A 52 -23.06 -32.04 -7.44
C LEU A 52 -23.90 -31.77 -8.70
N ARG A 53 -25.19 -32.12 -8.69
CA ARG A 53 -26.09 -31.90 -9.85
C ARG A 53 -26.36 -30.42 -10.14
N PHE A 54 -26.40 -29.59 -9.09
CA PHE A 54 -26.44 -28.12 -9.22
C PHE A 54 -25.19 -27.56 -9.91
N LEU A 55 -24.00 -28.11 -9.59
CA LEU A 55 -22.74 -27.66 -10.19
C LEU A 55 -22.60 -28.09 -11.65
N GLU A 56 -23.06 -29.29 -12.00
CA GLU A 56 -23.17 -29.73 -13.41
C GLU A 56 -23.98 -28.72 -14.24
N LEU A 57 -25.19 -28.39 -13.80
CA LEU A 57 -26.01 -27.36 -14.47
C LEU A 57 -25.38 -25.96 -14.47
N CYS A 58 -24.61 -25.59 -13.45
CA CYS A 58 -23.87 -24.32 -13.44
C CYS A 58 -22.71 -24.31 -14.43
N VAL A 59 -22.09 -25.46 -14.71
CA VAL A 59 -21.02 -25.62 -15.71
C VAL A 59 -21.62 -25.58 -17.11
N ASP A 60 -22.64 -26.40 -17.40
CA ASP A 60 -23.29 -26.46 -18.71
C ASP A 60 -23.86 -25.09 -19.13
N LEU A 61 -24.55 -24.40 -18.22
CA LEU A 61 -25.10 -23.05 -18.46
C LEU A 61 -24.08 -21.92 -18.24
N ARG A 62 -22.80 -22.25 -17.97
CA ARG A 62 -21.68 -21.32 -17.71
C ARG A 62 -21.95 -20.26 -16.62
N LYS A 63 -22.86 -20.55 -15.67
CA LYS A 63 -23.26 -19.65 -14.56
C LYS A 63 -22.28 -19.69 -13.38
N GLY A 64 -21.04 -19.23 -13.61
CA GLY A 64 -19.98 -19.27 -12.59
C GLY A 64 -20.32 -18.54 -11.28
N ARG A 65 -21.12 -17.46 -11.35
CA ARG A 65 -21.57 -16.72 -10.16
C ARG A 65 -22.48 -17.55 -9.25
N THR A 66 -23.46 -18.29 -9.79
CA THR A 66 -24.35 -19.13 -8.97
C THR A 66 -23.60 -20.32 -8.40
N ALA A 67 -22.65 -20.91 -9.15
CA ALA A 67 -21.74 -21.93 -8.62
C ALA A 67 -20.97 -21.41 -7.39
N LYS A 68 -20.39 -20.20 -7.47
CA LYS A 68 -19.69 -19.55 -6.35
C LYS A 68 -20.59 -19.30 -5.14
N GLU A 69 -21.80 -18.78 -5.36
CA GLU A 69 -22.75 -18.49 -4.28
C GLU A 69 -23.28 -19.78 -3.61
N GLY A 70 -23.46 -20.87 -4.37
CA GLY A 70 -23.81 -22.19 -3.84
C GLY A 70 -22.66 -22.87 -3.09
N LEU A 71 -21.44 -22.87 -3.66
CA LEU A 71 -20.23 -23.44 -3.03
C LEU A 71 -19.91 -22.77 -1.69
N MET A 72 -20.02 -21.44 -1.61
CA MET A 72 -19.82 -20.71 -0.35
C MET A 72 -20.85 -21.07 0.72
N GLN A 73 -22.12 -21.27 0.34
CA GLN A 73 -23.17 -21.70 1.25
C GLN A 73 -22.97 -23.16 1.71
N TYR A 74 -22.61 -24.05 0.79
CA TYR A 74 -22.30 -25.44 1.09
C TYR A 74 -21.11 -25.57 2.05
N LYS A 75 -20.00 -24.89 1.75
CA LYS A 75 -18.81 -24.82 2.61
C LYS A 75 -19.19 -24.42 4.03
N ASN A 76 -19.99 -23.36 4.20
CA ASN A 76 -20.33 -22.84 5.52
C ASN A 76 -21.09 -23.85 6.41
N ILE A 77 -21.81 -24.80 5.82
CA ILE A 77 -22.50 -25.89 6.53
C ILE A 77 -21.56 -27.09 6.72
N ALA A 78 -20.92 -27.54 5.63
CA ALA A 78 -20.09 -28.75 5.63
C ALA A 78 -18.77 -28.61 6.44
N GLN A 79 -18.18 -27.42 6.54
CA GLN A 79 -16.83 -27.21 7.09
C GLN A 79 -16.64 -27.62 8.56
N ASN A 80 -17.73 -27.73 9.32
CA ASN A 80 -17.70 -28.24 10.69
C ASN A 80 -17.79 -29.78 10.68
N THR A 81 -18.74 -30.33 9.93
CA THR A 81 -19.12 -31.75 9.93
C THR A 81 -18.23 -32.65 9.07
N SER A 82 -18.06 -32.35 7.77
CA SER A 82 -17.24 -33.15 6.85
C SER A 82 -16.50 -32.29 5.84
N VAL A 83 -15.18 -32.33 5.94
CA VAL A 83 -14.25 -31.61 5.06
C VAL A 83 -14.10 -32.34 3.71
N ALA A 84 -14.08 -33.68 3.73
CA ALA A 84 -13.96 -34.51 2.53
C ALA A 84 -15.13 -34.31 1.56
N SER A 85 -16.34 -34.02 2.07
CA SER A 85 -17.49 -33.69 1.22
C SER A 85 -17.29 -32.38 0.43
N ILE A 86 -16.63 -31.38 1.04
CA ILE A 86 -16.23 -30.15 0.31
C ILE A 86 -15.16 -30.48 -0.74
N GLU A 87 -14.23 -31.39 -0.41
CA GLU A 87 -13.17 -31.84 -1.33
C GLU A 87 -13.75 -32.49 -2.59
N THR A 88 -14.66 -33.46 -2.45
CA THR A 88 -15.36 -34.12 -3.57
C THR A 88 -16.07 -33.10 -4.45
N VAL A 89 -16.88 -32.24 -3.84
CA VAL A 89 -17.71 -31.24 -4.53
C VAL A 89 -16.87 -30.22 -5.31
N VAL A 90 -15.78 -29.70 -4.72
CA VAL A 90 -14.90 -28.73 -5.40
C VAL A 90 -14.04 -29.41 -6.47
N LYS A 91 -13.54 -30.63 -6.24
CA LYS A 91 -12.81 -31.40 -7.27
C LYS A 91 -13.69 -31.70 -8.47
N LYS A 92 -14.94 -32.14 -8.26
CA LYS A 92 -15.89 -32.44 -9.33
C LYS A 92 -16.26 -31.18 -10.13
N PHE A 93 -16.44 -30.02 -9.48
CA PHE A 93 -16.68 -28.74 -10.18
C PHE A 93 -15.56 -28.37 -11.16
N ILE A 94 -14.29 -28.54 -10.76
CA ILE A 94 -13.13 -28.28 -11.63
C ILE A 94 -13.06 -29.33 -12.75
N GLN A 95 -13.25 -30.61 -12.44
CA GLN A 95 -13.26 -31.70 -13.44
C GLN A 95 -14.33 -31.50 -14.52
N LEU A 96 -15.53 -31.07 -14.15
CA LEU A 96 -16.61 -30.77 -15.09
C LEU A 96 -16.26 -29.59 -16.00
N ALA A 97 -15.65 -28.53 -15.45
CA ALA A 97 -15.20 -27.38 -16.23
C ALA A 97 -14.03 -27.72 -17.18
N ASP A 98 -13.12 -28.61 -16.79
CA ASP A 98 -12.01 -29.11 -17.63
C ASP A 98 -12.51 -30.05 -18.73
N ALA A 99 -13.46 -30.94 -18.42
CA ALA A 99 -14.16 -31.75 -19.42
C ALA A 99 -14.87 -30.88 -20.48
N LYS A 100 -15.51 -29.77 -20.09
CA LYS A 100 -16.10 -28.81 -21.05
C LYS A 100 -15.08 -27.99 -21.84
N VAL A 101 -13.83 -27.85 -21.36
CA VAL A 101 -12.73 -27.34 -22.20
C VAL A 101 -12.32 -28.40 -23.21
N GLN A 102 -12.16 -29.66 -22.80
CA GLN A 102 -11.75 -30.77 -23.68
C GLN A 102 -12.79 -31.00 -24.80
N GLU A 103 -14.09 -31.10 -24.45
CA GLU A 103 -15.21 -31.13 -25.41
C GLU A 103 -15.23 -29.94 -26.38
N ALA A 104 -14.66 -28.78 -26.01
CA ALA A 104 -14.60 -27.59 -26.86
C ALA A 104 -13.35 -27.56 -27.73
N GLN A 105 -12.22 -28.07 -27.23
CA GLN A 105 -11.00 -28.27 -28.03
C GLN A 105 -11.25 -29.30 -29.13
N GLU A 106 -11.81 -30.47 -28.80
CA GLU A 106 -12.16 -31.51 -29.78
C GLU A 106 -13.07 -30.98 -30.90
N LYS A 107 -14.02 -30.09 -30.58
CA LYS A 107 -14.92 -29.46 -31.57
C LYS A 107 -14.23 -28.40 -32.40
N ALA A 108 -13.27 -27.66 -31.85
CA ALA A 108 -12.47 -26.69 -32.61
C ALA A 108 -11.48 -27.40 -33.54
N ASP A 109 -10.79 -28.44 -33.04
CA ASP A 109 -9.91 -29.31 -33.85
C ASP A 109 -10.69 -30.03 -34.95
N GLN A 110 -11.92 -30.51 -34.69
CA GLN A 110 -12.79 -31.10 -35.71
C GLN A 110 -13.22 -30.11 -36.80
N LEU A 111 -13.54 -28.86 -36.44
CA LEU A 111 -13.93 -27.84 -37.42
C LEU A 111 -12.74 -27.43 -38.29
N VAL A 112 -11.58 -27.18 -37.68
CA VAL A 112 -10.33 -26.90 -38.42
C VAL A 112 -9.96 -28.07 -39.33
N ALA A 113 -10.14 -29.32 -38.89
CA ALA A 113 -9.89 -30.50 -39.73
C ALA A 113 -10.93 -30.73 -40.86
N VAL A 114 -12.05 -29.99 -40.87
CA VAL A 114 -12.98 -29.92 -42.02
C VAL A 114 -12.58 -28.78 -42.93
N ASP A 115 -12.30 -27.59 -42.38
CA ASP A 115 -11.81 -26.43 -43.12
C ASP A 115 -10.49 -26.73 -43.88
N ASP A 116 -9.58 -27.52 -43.27
CA ASP A 116 -8.30 -27.96 -43.87
C ASP A 116 -8.46 -29.05 -44.95
N VAL A 117 -9.66 -29.62 -45.13
CA VAL A 117 -9.94 -30.72 -46.10
C VAL A 117 -10.71 -30.25 -47.33
N ASP A 118 -11.54 -29.21 -47.20
CA ASP A 118 -12.40 -28.76 -48.31
C ASP A 118 -11.67 -27.92 -49.37
N ASP A 119 -10.55 -27.24 -49.07
CA ASP A 119 -9.83 -26.48 -50.11
C ASP A 119 -8.32 -26.25 -49.88
N LEU A 120 -7.49 -26.80 -50.78
CA LEU A 120 -6.04 -26.50 -50.88
C LEU A 120 -5.71 -25.39 -51.89
N GLU A 121 -6.64 -25.00 -52.76
CA GLU A 121 -6.47 -24.00 -53.81
C GLU A 121 -7.04 -22.62 -53.41
N ALA A 122 -8.01 -22.55 -52.50
CA ALA A 122 -8.62 -21.31 -51.98
C ALA A 122 -8.13 -20.89 -50.58
N THR A 123 -6.98 -21.36 -50.10
CA THR A 123 -6.38 -20.87 -48.84
C THR A 123 -6.18 -19.35 -48.84
N GLU A 124 -5.93 -18.76 -50.02
CA GLU A 124 -5.86 -17.31 -50.27
C GLU A 124 -7.23 -16.65 -50.58
N THR A 125 -8.30 -16.97 -49.84
CA THR A 125 -9.53 -16.15 -49.95
C THR A 125 -9.19 -14.68 -49.65
N PRO A 126 -9.78 -13.69 -50.37
CA PRO A 126 -9.45 -12.29 -50.18
C PRO A 126 -9.75 -11.81 -48.75
N GLU A 127 -10.73 -12.43 -48.07
CA GLU A 127 -11.01 -12.18 -46.65
C GLU A 127 -9.89 -12.70 -45.74
N ASN A 128 -9.35 -13.90 -45.98
CA ASN A 128 -8.22 -14.42 -45.22
C ASN A 128 -6.94 -13.59 -45.45
N VAL A 129 -6.70 -13.13 -46.68
CA VAL A 129 -5.56 -12.24 -47.02
C VAL A 129 -5.70 -10.86 -46.37
N LEU A 130 -6.90 -10.27 -46.38
CA LEU A 130 -7.16 -9.00 -45.69
C LEU A 130 -7.03 -9.15 -44.16
N LEU A 131 -7.51 -10.26 -43.59
CA LEU A 131 -7.42 -10.50 -42.16
C LEU A 131 -5.98 -10.83 -41.72
N SER A 132 -5.19 -11.56 -42.52
CA SER A 132 -3.77 -11.84 -42.21
C SER A 132 -2.89 -10.58 -42.34
N ALA A 133 -3.19 -9.69 -43.28
CA ALA A 133 -2.55 -8.38 -43.40
C ALA A 133 -2.84 -7.43 -42.21
N VAL A 134 -3.95 -7.65 -41.48
CA VAL A 134 -4.34 -6.85 -40.31
C VAL A 134 -3.96 -7.51 -38.98
N SER A 135 -3.96 -8.84 -38.89
CA SER A 135 -3.51 -9.59 -37.70
C SER A 135 -2.94 -10.95 -38.09
N GLY A 136 -1.79 -11.32 -37.51
CA GLY A 136 -1.18 -12.63 -37.69
C GLY A 136 -1.93 -13.81 -37.03
N ASP A 137 -3.19 -13.63 -36.63
CA ASP A 137 -4.06 -14.66 -36.07
C ASP A 137 -4.44 -15.66 -37.18
N GLN A 138 -3.99 -16.91 -37.07
CA GLN A 138 -4.31 -17.98 -38.02
C GLN A 138 -5.80 -18.37 -37.92
N ASN A 139 -6.33 -19.09 -38.92
CA ASN A 139 -7.73 -19.55 -38.88
C ASN A 139 -8.00 -20.43 -37.63
N LYS A 140 -7.03 -21.26 -37.24
CA LYS A 140 -7.07 -22.00 -35.96
C LYS A 140 -7.12 -21.10 -34.72
N ASP A 141 -6.35 -20.01 -34.67
CA ASP A 141 -6.43 -19.06 -33.55
C ASP A 141 -7.82 -18.41 -33.46
N ARG A 142 -8.48 -18.19 -34.60
CA ARG A 142 -9.83 -17.61 -34.68
C ARG A 142 -10.90 -18.58 -34.18
N THR A 143 -10.85 -19.86 -34.58
CA THR A 143 -11.78 -20.89 -34.09
C THR A 143 -11.58 -21.17 -32.60
N ASP A 144 -10.33 -21.28 -32.12
CA ASP A 144 -10.01 -21.40 -30.68
C ASP A 144 -10.43 -20.15 -29.88
N ARG A 145 -10.38 -18.95 -30.48
CA ARG A 145 -10.84 -17.70 -29.86
C ARG A 145 -12.37 -17.60 -29.77
N ALA A 146 -13.09 -18.21 -30.71
CA ALA A 146 -14.56 -18.29 -30.71
C ALA A 146 -15.09 -19.39 -29.78
N LEU A 147 -14.54 -20.62 -29.85
CA LEU A 147 -15.10 -21.81 -29.21
C LEU A 147 -14.41 -22.16 -27.89
N VAL A 148 -13.09 -22.29 -27.89
CA VAL A 148 -12.30 -22.78 -26.74
C VAL A 148 -12.09 -21.70 -25.68
N THR A 149 -11.78 -20.47 -26.10
CA THR A 149 -11.45 -19.34 -25.21
C THR A 149 -12.56 -18.98 -24.22
N PRO A 150 -13.87 -19.00 -24.55
CA PRO A 150 -14.95 -18.87 -23.57
C PRO A 150 -14.91 -19.94 -22.47
N TRP A 151 -14.60 -21.19 -22.80
CA TRP A 151 -14.48 -22.27 -21.82
C TRP A 151 -13.18 -22.17 -21.01
N LEU A 152 -12.06 -21.78 -21.61
CA LEU A 152 -10.82 -21.48 -20.85
C LEU A 152 -11.01 -20.35 -19.83
N LYS A 153 -11.76 -19.30 -20.20
CA LYS A 153 -12.14 -18.21 -19.25
C LYS A 153 -13.03 -18.74 -18.12
N PHE A 154 -13.95 -19.66 -18.41
CA PHE A 154 -14.82 -20.27 -17.41
C PHE A 154 -14.07 -21.22 -16.47
N LEU A 155 -13.16 -22.06 -17.00
CA LEU A 155 -12.27 -22.92 -16.21
C LEU A 155 -11.31 -22.10 -15.33
N TRP A 156 -10.77 -20.99 -15.83
CA TRP A 156 -10.02 -20.04 -15.00
C TRP A 156 -10.87 -19.50 -13.83
N GLU A 157 -12.11 -19.07 -14.08
CA GLU A 157 -12.99 -18.54 -13.03
C GLU A 157 -13.50 -19.65 -12.09
N SER A 158 -13.53 -20.92 -12.51
CA SER A 158 -13.81 -22.06 -11.64
C SER A 158 -12.65 -22.34 -10.69
N TYR A 159 -11.39 -22.35 -11.18
CA TYR A 159 -10.18 -22.39 -10.35
C TYR A 159 -10.14 -21.22 -9.35
N ARG A 160 -10.43 -20.00 -9.81
CA ARG A 160 -10.50 -18.81 -8.96
C ARG A 160 -11.58 -18.97 -7.89
N THR A 161 -12.77 -19.41 -8.26
CA THR A 161 -13.91 -19.63 -7.35
C THR A 161 -13.58 -20.68 -6.29
N ALA A 162 -12.91 -21.78 -6.66
CA ALA A 162 -12.44 -22.79 -5.73
C ALA A 162 -11.43 -22.21 -4.73
N LEU A 163 -10.40 -21.49 -5.20
CA LEU A 163 -9.41 -20.85 -4.33
C LEU A 163 -10.03 -19.78 -3.42
N GLU A 164 -10.96 -18.96 -3.93
CA GLU A 164 -11.68 -17.98 -3.12
C GLU A 164 -12.62 -18.62 -2.07
N THR A 165 -13.12 -19.83 -2.34
CA THR A 165 -13.95 -20.61 -1.40
C THR A 165 -13.10 -21.25 -0.32
N LEU A 166 -11.98 -21.89 -0.69
CA LEU A 166 -11.15 -22.70 0.23
C LEU A 166 -10.18 -21.88 1.09
N LYS A 167 -9.90 -20.62 0.75
CA LYS A 167 -8.92 -19.75 1.45
C LYS A 167 -9.10 -19.69 2.97
N ASN A 168 -7.97 -19.48 3.65
CA ASN A 168 -7.84 -19.12 5.07
C ASN A 168 -8.47 -20.11 6.07
N ASN A 169 -8.68 -21.38 5.70
CA ASN A 169 -9.14 -22.43 6.60
C ASN A 169 -8.12 -23.58 6.65
N ALA A 170 -7.53 -23.82 7.82
CA ALA A 170 -6.51 -24.85 8.03
C ALA A 170 -6.97 -26.27 7.66
N ARG A 171 -8.26 -26.60 7.83
CA ARG A 171 -8.81 -27.92 7.45
C ARG A 171 -8.87 -28.13 5.93
N LEU A 172 -8.94 -27.06 5.15
CA LEU A 172 -9.10 -27.08 3.69
C LEU A 172 -7.77 -26.78 2.95
N GLU A 173 -6.69 -26.55 3.69
CA GLU A 173 -5.43 -26.02 3.16
C GLU A 173 -4.77 -26.94 2.13
N ALA A 174 -4.71 -28.26 2.38
CA ALA A 174 -4.12 -29.23 1.46
C ALA A 174 -4.81 -29.22 0.07
N ILE A 175 -6.14 -29.11 0.06
CA ILE A 175 -6.97 -29.06 -1.15
C ILE A 175 -6.75 -27.73 -1.88
N TYR A 176 -6.66 -26.64 -1.13
CA TYR A 176 -6.34 -25.31 -1.66
C TYR A 176 -4.96 -25.29 -2.36
N GLN A 177 -3.92 -25.89 -1.78
CA GLN A 177 -2.61 -25.98 -2.44
C GLN A 177 -2.66 -26.89 -3.69
N GLN A 178 -3.35 -28.04 -3.63
CA GLN A 178 -3.54 -28.92 -4.79
C GLN A 178 -4.19 -28.18 -5.97
N ILE A 179 -5.23 -27.38 -5.69
CA ILE A 179 -5.95 -26.60 -6.70
C ILE A 179 -5.10 -25.42 -7.21
N ALA A 180 -4.28 -24.80 -6.37
CA ALA A 180 -3.31 -23.79 -6.82
C ALA A 180 -2.27 -24.40 -7.77
N ALA A 181 -1.76 -25.59 -7.47
CA ALA A 181 -0.84 -26.33 -8.34
C ALA A 181 -1.49 -26.76 -9.67
N GLN A 182 -2.78 -27.16 -9.66
CA GLN A 182 -3.55 -27.42 -10.88
C GLN A 182 -3.75 -26.14 -11.70
N ALA A 183 -4.09 -25.01 -11.05
CA ALA A 183 -4.27 -23.73 -11.74
C ALA A 183 -2.96 -23.22 -12.38
N PHE A 184 -1.79 -23.47 -11.77
CA PHE A 184 -0.50 -23.22 -12.41
C PHE A 184 -0.28 -24.11 -13.65
N LYS A 185 -0.59 -25.42 -13.57
CA LYS A 185 -0.51 -26.33 -14.73
C LYS A 185 -1.45 -25.91 -15.87
N PHE A 186 -2.67 -25.49 -15.55
CA PHE A 186 -3.62 -24.91 -16.51
C PHE A 186 -3.04 -23.66 -17.19
N CYS A 187 -2.47 -22.73 -16.41
CA CYS A 187 -1.87 -21.51 -16.96
C CYS A 187 -0.67 -21.80 -17.87
N LEU A 188 0.09 -22.88 -17.59
CA LEU A 188 1.20 -23.33 -18.43
C LEU A 188 0.69 -24.03 -19.71
N LYS A 189 -0.20 -25.03 -19.58
CA LYS A 189 -0.76 -25.82 -20.70
C LYS A 189 -1.39 -24.93 -21.78
N HIS A 190 -2.06 -23.85 -21.38
CA HIS A 190 -2.76 -22.93 -22.29
C HIS A 190 -2.10 -21.54 -22.35
N THR A 191 -0.81 -21.44 -22.00
CA THR A 191 0.06 -20.24 -22.08
C THR A 191 -0.55 -18.93 -21.54
N ARG A 192 -1.44 -19.02 -20.54
CA ARG A 192 -2.28 -17.93 -20.00
C ARG A 192 -1.52 -16.94 -19.12
N LYS A 193 -0.59 -16.19 -19.73
CA LYS A 193 0.29 -15.20 -19.06
C LYS A 193 -0.45 -14.05 -18.34
N VAL A 194 -1.75 -13.84 -18.55
CA VAL A 194 -2.56 -12.82 -17.83
C VAL A 194 -3.20 -13.41 -16.58
N GLU A 195 -3.89 -14.54 -16.72
CA GLU A 195 -4.50 -15.30 -15.63
C GLU A 195 -3.45 -15.73 -14.59
N PHE A 196 -2.26 -16.15 -15.03
CA PHE A 196 -1.15 -16.49 -14.16
C PHE A 196 -0.73 -15.36 -13.21
N ARG A 197 -0.64 -14.11 -13.70
CA ARG A 197 -0.31 -12.95 -12.85
C ARG A 197 -1.41 -12.68 -11.82
N ARG A 198 -2.68 -12.76 -12.24
CA ARG A 198 -3.84 -12.63 -11.35
C ARG A 198 -3.88 -13.74 -10.28
N LEU A 199 -3.46 -14.96 -10.63
CA LEU A 199 -3.30 -16.06 -9.68
C LEU A 199 -2.24 -15.72 -8.62
N CYS A 200 -1.04 -15.30 -9.04
CA CYS A 200 0.04 -14.94 -8.11
C CYS A 200 -0.37 -13.80 -7.16
N GLU A 201 -1.02 -12.75 -7.67
CA GLU A 201 -1.59 -11.66 -6.86
C GLU A 201 -2.66 -12.16 -5.86
N THR A 202 -3.56 -13.04 -6.30
CA THR A 202 -4.57 -13.67 -5.44
C THR A 202 -3.94 -14.48 -4.32
N LEU A 203 -2.91 -15.29 -4.63
CA LEU A 203 -2.21 -16.09 -3.64
C LEU A 203 -1.37 -15.26 -2.66
N ARG A 204 -0.86 -14.09 -3.07
CA ARG A 204 -0.24 -13.10 -2.18
C ARG A 204 -1.26 -12.46 -1.26
N LEU A 205 -2.41 -12.03 -1.80
CA LEU A 205 -3.50 -11.45 -1.02
C LEU A 205 -3.98 -12.44 0.05
N HIS A 206 -4.18 -13.71 -0.30
CA HIS A 206 -4.56 -14.76 0.65
C HIS A 206 -3.50 -14.96 1.74
N LEU A 207 -2.21 -15.09 1.39
CA LEU A 207 -1.13 -15.19 2.38
C LEU A 207 -1.05 -13.94 3.30
N SER A 208 -1.24 -12.74 2.77
CA SER A 208 -1.29 -11.50 3.56
C SER A 208 -2.47 -11.45 4.54
N ASN A 209 -3.53 -12.22 4.27
CA ASN A 209 -4.71 -12.29 5.12
C ASN A 209 -4.56 -13.37 6.21
N VAL A 210 -3.77 -14.42 5.99
CA VAL A 210 -3.39 -15.37 7.06
C VAL A 210 -2.76 -14.63 8.24
N ALA A 211 -1.80 -13.74 7.96
CA ALA A 211 -1.13 -12.91 8.98
C ALA A 211 -2.06 -11.88 9.69
N LYS A 212 -3.24 -11.57 9.13
CA LYS A 212 -4.22 -10.64 9.72
C LYS A 212 -5.29 -11.34 10.58
N TYR A 213 -5.59 -12.61 10.28
CA TYR A 213 -6.74 -13.33 10.83
C TYR A 213 -6.34 -14.55 11.70
N VAL A 214 -5.19 -14.44 12.38
CA VAL A 214 -4.60 -15.47 13.26
C VAL A 214 -5.52 -15.87 14.43
N ASN A 215 -6.48 -15.02 14.81
CA ASN A 215 -7.38 -15.27 15.95
C ASN A 215 -8.68 -16.01 15.57
N GLN A 216 -8.82 -16.52 14.34
CA GLN A 216 -10.02 -17.25 13.89
C GLN A 216 -9.93 -18.74 14.23
N THR A 217 -11.05 -19.38 14.59
CA THR A 217 -11.12 -20.79 15.05
C THR A 217 -10.49 -21.82 14.09
N TYR A 218 -10.45 -21.51 12.79
CA TYR A 218 -9.82 -22.35 11.76
C TYR A 218 -8.69 -21.63 11.01
N SER A 219 -8.04 -20.63 11.62
CA SER A 219 -6.93 -19.88 11.03
C SER A 219 -5.74 -20.78 10.66
N ILE A 220 -5.10 -20.49 9.54
CA ILE A 220 -3.85 -21.15 9.13
C ILE A 220 -2.69 -20.65 10.03
N ASN A 221 -1.95 -21.56 10.64
CA ASN A 221 -0.82 -21.23 11.52
C ASN A 221 0.53 -21.42 10.79
N LEU A 222 1.16 -20.34 10.34
CA LEU A 222 2.45 -20.38 9.64
C LEU A 222 3.65 -20.77 10.54
N ALA A 223 3.46 -20.92 11.86
CA ALA A 223 4.48 -21.47 12.75
C ALA A 223 4.51 -23.01 12.76
N ASP A 224 3.49 -23.68 12.20
CA ASP A 224 3.49 -25.12 11.97
C ASP A 224 4.39 -25.47 10.76
N PRO A 225 5.38 -26.38 10.90
CA PRO A 225 6.33 -26.68 9.84
C PRO A 225 5.69 -27.32 8.61
N ASP A 226 4.63 -28.12 8.75
CA ASP A 226 4.00 -28.80 7.61
C ASP A 226 3.10 -27.85 6.81
N THR A 227 2.36 -26.97 7.49
CA THR A 227 1.67 -25.81 6.91
C THR A 227 2.63 -24.91 6.14
N LEU A 228 3.79 -24.60 6.73
CA LEU A 228 4.78 -23.76 6.09
C LEU A 228 5.43 -24.45 4.87
N GLN A 229 5.72 -25.75 4.95
CA GLN A 229 6.23 -26.54 3.82
C GLN A 229 5.22 -26.56 2.67
N ARG A 230 3.93 -26.80 2.93
CA ARG A 230 2.85 -26.77 1.92
C ARG A 230 2.73 -25.41 1.22
N HIS A 231 2.89 -24.31 1.96
CA HIS A 231 2.95 -22.97 1.37
C HIS A 231 4.23 -22.74 0.55
N LEU A 232 5.39 -23.23 1.00
CA LEU A 232 6.64 -23.18 0.24
C LEU A 232 6.55 -23.98 -1.07
N ASP A 233 6.07 -25.23 -1.03
CA ASP A 233 5.91 -26.10 -2.20
C ASP A 233 5.06 -25.43 -3.29
N THR A 234 3.99 -24.76 -2.88
CA THR A 234 3.10 -24.00 -3.77
C THR A 234 3.81 -22.78 -4.38
N ARG A 235 4.67 -22.09 -3.60
CA ARG A 235 5.50 -20.99 -4.12
C ARG A 235 6.63 -21.47 -5.02
N PHE A 236 7.16 -22.67 -4.82
CA PHE A 236 8.10 -23.29 -5.73
C PHE A 236 7.45 -23.68 -7.06
N ALA A 237 6.22 -24.21 -7.05
CA ALA A 237 5.45 -24.40 -8.27
C ALA A 237 5.18 -23.08 -9.01
N GLN A 238 4.87 -22.00 -8.27
CA GLN A 238 4.71 -20.64 -8.79
C GLN A 238 6.01 -20.12 -9.44
N LEU A 239 7.17 -20.33 -8.81
CA LEU A 239 8.47 -19.92 -9.35
C LEU A 239 8.81 -20.69 -10.64
N ASN A 240 8.66 -22.02 -10.64
CA ASN A 240 8.96 -22.86 -11.79
C ASN A 240 8.14 -22.42 -13.01
N THR A 241 6.82 -22.34 -12.84
CA THR A 241 5.90 -21.92 -13.91
C THR A 241 6.05 -20.45 -14.30
N SER A 242 6.52 -19.57 -13.41
CA SER A 242 6.89 -18.19 -13.79
C SER A 242 8.08 -18.15 -14.74
N VAL A 243 9.08 -19.01 -14.52
CA VAL A 243 10.28 -19.12 -15.38
C VAL A 243 9.93 -19.82 -16.70
N GLU A 244 9.12 -20.88 -16.66
CA GLU A 244 8.65 -21.61 -17.86
C GLU A 244 7.68 -20.79 -18.73
N LEU A 245 6.98 -19.79 -18.17
CA LEU A 245 6.23 -18.78 -18.93
C LEU A 245 7.06 -17.52 -19.29
N GLU A 246 8.35 -17.48 -18.95
CA GLU A 246 9.28 -16.36 -19.15
C GLU A 246 8.83 -15.04 -18.52
N LEU A 247 8.02 -15.12 -17.45
CA LEU A 247 7.51 -13.97 -16.73
C LEU A 247 8.51 -13.49 -15.68
N TRP A 248 9.70 -13.07 -16.13
CA TRP A 248 10.87 -12.76 -15.28
C TRP A 248 10.58 -11.83 -14.09
N GLN A 249 9.74 -10.81 -14.27
CA GLN A 249 9.31 -9.92 -13.19
C GLN A 249 8.47 -10.63 -12.11
N GLU A 250 7.63 -11.59 -12.52
CA GLU A 250 6.76 -12.37 -11.64
C GLU A 250 7.53 -13.54 -11.00
N ALA A 251 8.48 -14.13 -11.71
CA ALA A 251 9.47 -15.05 -11.16
C ALA A 251 10.28 -14.38 -10.04
N PHE A 252 10.76 -13.15 -10.27
CA PHE A 252 11.48 -12.38 -9.25
C PHE A 252 10.59 -12.06 -8.03
N ARG A 253 9.34 -11.62 -8.21
CA ARG A 253 8.39 -11.45 -7.08
C ARG A 253 8.12 -12.77 -6.33
N SER A 254 8.07 -13.89 -7.05
CA SER A 254 7.86 -15.23 -6.47
C SER A 254 9.07 -15.69 -5.63
N VAL A 255 10.30 -15.34 -6.04
CA VAL A 255 11.52 -15.50 -5.22
C VAL A 255 11.39 -14.73 -3.89
N GLU A 256 10.85 -13.52 -3.91
CA GLU A 256 10.65 -12.73 -2.69
C GLU A 256 9.58 -13.34 -1.77
N ASP A 257 8.48 -13.84 -2.33
CA ASP A 257 7.48 -14.60 -1.56
C ASP A 257 8.09 -15.84 -0.89
N ILE A 258 8.97 -16.59 -1.59
CA ILE A 258 9.71 -17.73 -1.03
C ILE A 258 10.65 -17.26 0.07
N HIS A 259 11.48 -16.25 -0.18
CA HIS A 259 12.44 -15.74 0.80
C HIS A 259 11.74 -15.27 2.08
N ASN A 260 10.63 -14.54 1.97
CA ASN A 260 9.83 -14.12 3.12
C ASN A 260 9.34 -15.32 3.95
N LEU A 261 8.80 -16.38 3.32
CA LEU A 261 8.42 -17.61 4.00
C LEU A 261 9.61 -18.34 4.63
N LEU A 262 10.77 -18.36 3.97
CA LEU A 262 12.01 -18.94 4.51
C LEU A 262 12.52 -18.17 5.73
N THR A 263 12.36 -16.83 5.80
CA THR A 263 12.69 -16.06 7.02
C THR A 263 11.73 -16.30 8.18
N MET A 264 10.52 -16.80 7.91
CA MET A 264 9.56 -17.24 8.93
C MET A 264 9.83 -18.68 9.40
N ALA A 265 10.61 -19.46 8.64
CA ALA A 265 10.87 -20.87 8.90
C ALA A 265 11.85 -21.07 10.06
N LYS A 266 11.36 -21.66 11.16
CA LYS A 266 12.21 -22.12 12.28
C LYS A 266 13.00 -23.39 11.97
N LYS A 267 12.57 -24.18 10.98
CA LYS A 267 13.18 -25.44 10.54
C LYS A 267 13.77 -25.24 9.14
N ALA A 268 14.97 -25.76 8.90
CA ALA A 268 15.61 -25.68 7.59
C ALA A 268 14.76 -26.38 6.51
N PRO A 269 14.59 -25.78 5.31
CA PRO A 269 13.87 -26.38 4.20
C PRO A 269 14.63 -27.59 3.63
N ARG A 270 13.90 -28.48 2.94
CA ARG A 270 14.47 -29.67 2.27
C ARG A 270 15.57 -29.26 1.26
N PRO A 271 16.79 -29.85 1.30
CA PRO A 271 17.90 -29.42 0.42
C PRO A 271 17.59 -29.44 -1.07
N ALA A 272 16.82 -30.43 -1.56
CA ALA A 272 16.40 -30.51 -2.97
C ALA A 272 15.54 -29.30 -3.42
N MET A 273 14.69 -28.77 -2.53
CA MET A 273 13.90 -27.56 -2.81
C MET A 273 14.80 -26.32 -2.89
N MET A 274 15.83 -26.25 -2.04
CA MET A 274 16.83 -25.18 -2.09
C MET A 274 17.77 -25.29 -3.29
N ALA A 275 18.05 -26.50 -3.80
CA ALA A 275 18.75 -26.67 -5.06
C ALA A 275 17.92 -26.07 -6.21
N ASN A 276 16.64 -26.44 -6.33
CA ASN A 276 15.74 -25.86 -7.36
C ASN A 276 15.61 -24.32 -7.21
N TYR A 277 15.51 -23.80 -5.98
CA TYR A 277 15.54 -22.36 -5.69
C TYR A 277 16.75 -21.66 -6.33
N TYR A 278 17.96 -22.12 -6.03
CA TYR A 278 19.18 -21.49 -6.55
C TYR A 278 19.36 -21.74 -8.06
N GLU A 279 18.86 -22.85 -8.63
CA GLU A 279 18.90 -23.10 -10.08
C GLU A 279 17.96 -22.18 -10.88
N LYS A 280 16.75 -21.93 -10.37
CA LYS A 280 15.85 -20.95 -11.01
C LYS A 280 16.39 -19.53 -10.83
N LEU A 281 17.08 -19.24 -9.72
CA LEU A 281 17.80 -17.97 -9.51
C LEU A 281 18.98 -17.74 -10.46
N THR A 282 19.79 -18.75 -10.81
CA THR A 282 20.86 -18.55 -11.81
C THR A 282 20.25 -18.13 -13.16
N LYS A 283 19.18 -18.80 -13.59
CA LYS A 283 18.46 -18.46 -14.84
C LYS A 283 17.88 -17.04 -14.80
N ILE A 284 17.22 -16.64 -13.70
CA ILE A 284 16.68 -15.27 -13.50
C ILE A 284 17.78 -14.21 -13.48
N PHE A 285 18.91 -14.45 -12.79
CA PHE A 285 19.98 -13.44 -12.73
C PHE A 285 20.74 -13.29 -14.05
N LEU A 286 20.88 -14.38 -14.83
CA LEU A 286 21.46 -14.32 -16.18
C LEU A 286 20.60 -13.46 -17.11
N THR A 287 19.29 -13.74 -17.19
CA THR A 287 18.37 -12.96 -18.06
C THR A 287 18.17 -11.53 -17.58
N SER A 288 18.39 -11.23 -16.31
CA SER A 288 18.42 -9.86 -15.78
C SER A 288 19.72 -9.08 -16.06
N GLY A 289 20.75 -9.72 -16.65
CA GLY A 289 22.08 -9.12 -16.89
C GLY A 289 22.98 -9.01 -15.64
N ASN A 290 22.55 -9.49 -14.47
CA ASN A 290 23.27 -9.34 -13.20
C ASN A 290 24.29 -10.46 -12.97
N ALA A 291 25.36 -10.48 -13.79
CA ALA A 291 26.41 -11.51 -13.77
C ALA A 291 26.99 -11.79 -12.36
N LEU A 292 27.17 -10.77 -11.53
CA LEU A 292 27.69 -10.88 -10.16
C LEU A 292 26.76 -11.68 -9.23
N PHE A 293 25.45 -11.40 -9.26
CA PHE A 293 24.45 -12.14 -8.48
C PHE A 293 24.16 -13.52 -9.07
N HIS A 294 24.31 -13.68 -10.39
CA HIS A 294 24.26 -14.96 -11.07
C HIS A 294 25.38 -15.91 -10.63
N ALA A 295 26.64 -15.45 -10.62
CA ALA A 295 27.78 -16.23 -10.12
C ALA A 295 27.63 -16.59 -8.63
N ALA A 296 27.11 -15.66 -7.82
CA ALA A 296 26.76 -15.93 -6.43
C ALA A 296 25.65 -16.99 -6.29
N ALA A 297 24.62 -16.99 -7.16
CA ALA A 297 23.60 -18.02 -7.18
C ALA A 297 24.18 -19.41 -7.52
N TRP A 298 25.12 -19.51 -8.48
CA TRP A 298 25.82 -20.76 -8.78
C TRP A 298 26.63 -21.27 -7.59
N ALA A 299 27.40 -20.40 -6.92
CA ALA A 299 28.15 -20.77 -5.72
C ALA A 299 27.22 -21.31 -4.61
N ARG A 300 26.02 -20.74 -4.45
CA ARG A 300 25.00 -21.22 -3.49
C ARG A 300 24.36 -22.54 -3.93
N TYR A 301 24.01 -22.71 -5.22
CA TYR A 301 23.50 -23.96 -5.78
C TYR A 301 24.48 -25.12 -5.56
N TYR A 302 25.74 -24.93 -5.96
CA TYR A 302 26.80 -25.92 -5.80
C TYR A 302 27.08 -26.24 -4.32
N SER A 303 27.02 -25.21 -3.44
CA SER A 303 27.12 -25.41 -1.98
C SER A 303 26.00 -26.29 -1.43
N VAL A 304 24.77 -26.16 -1.92
CA VAL A 304 23.62 -26.98 -1.48
C VAL A 304 23.71 -28.39 -2.04
N LEU A 305 24.03 -28.56 -3.33
CA LEU A 305 24.21 -29.90 -3.92
C LEU A 305 25.32 -30.69 -3.22
N ARG A 306 26.47 -30.07 -2.96
CA ARG A 306 27.58 -30.75 -2.27
C ARG A 306 27.22 -31.11 -0.82
N ALA A 307 26.49 -30.26 -0.11
CA ALA A 307 25.98 -30.56 1.23
C ALA A 307 24.89 -31.66 1.22
N ALA A 308 24.18 -31.83 0.10
CA ALA A 308 23.19 -32.88 -0.14
C ALA A 308 23.78 -34.14 -0.82
N GLY A 309 25.07 -34.42 -0.65
CA GLY A 309 25.71 -35.63 -1.17
C GLY A 309 25.77 -35.70 -2.71
N GLY A 310 25.89 -34.55 -3.39
CA GLY A 310 25.86 -34.46 -4.85
C GLY A 310 24.45 -34.46 -5.47
N GLY A 311 23.42 -34.77 -4.68
CA GLY A 311 22.03 -34.75 -5.15
C GLY A 311 21.70 -35.80 -6.22
N GLY A 312 22.44 -36.92 -6.25
CA GLY A 312 22.27 -38.00 -7.24
C GLY A 312 22.97 -37.77 -8.59
N LYS A 313 23.73 -36.68 -8.73
CA LYS A 313 24.50 -36.35 -9.95
C LYS A 313 25.80 -37.14 -10.05
N THR A 314 26.27 -37.36 -11.28
CA THR A 314 27.55 -38.05 -11.52
C THR A 314 28.75 -37.16 -11.18
N GLU A 315 29.95 -37.75 -11.05
CA GLU A 315 31.17 -36.97 -10.82
C GLU A 315 31.51 -36.05 -12.01
N GLU A 316 31.20 -36.47 -13.24
CA GLU A 316 31.32 -35.64 -14.45
C GLU A 316 30.36 -34.43 -14.43
N GLU A 317 29.11 -34.64 -14.01
CA GLU A 317 28.15 -33.54 -13.83
C GLU A 317 28.60 -32.59 -12.72
N MET A 318 29.13 -33.11 -11.61
CA MET A 318 29.68 -32.30 -10.52
C MET A 318 30.96 -31.54 -10.93
N SER A 319 31.76 -32.10 -11.85
CA SER A 319 32.87 -31.41 -12.52
C SER A 319 32.38 -30.28 -13.43
N ARG A 320 31.42 -30.56 -14.33
CA ARG A 320 30.80 -29.54 -15.20
C ARG A 320 30.16 -28.41 -14.39
N LEU A 321 29.50 -28.73 -13.27
CA LEU A 321 28.95 -27.75 -12.33
C LEU A 321 30.04 -26.93 -11.62
N ALA A 322 31.14 -27.54 -11.18
CA ALA A 322 32.29 -26.81 -10.64
C ALA A 322 32.91 -25.87 -11.69
N GLY A 323 32.93 -26.30 -12.96
CA GLY A 323 33.26 -25.48 -14.11
C GLY A 323 32.32 -24.28 -14.26
N GLN A 324 30.99 -24.48 -14.23
CA GLN A 324 30.01 -23.38 -14.35
C GLN A 324 30.10 -22.36 -13.21
N VAL A 325 30.36 -22.79 -11.96
CA VAL A 325 30.63 -21.90 -10.83
C VAL A 325 31.87 -21.02 -11.11
N LEU A 326 32.93 -21.61 -11.66
CA LEU A 326 34.19 -20.89 -11.90
C LEU A 326 34.12 -19.98 -13.14
N VAL A 327 33.55 -20.45 -14.26
CA VAL A 327 33.33 -19.63 -15.48
C VAL A 327 32.42 -18.45 -15.16
N SER A 328 31.28 -18.66 -14.48
CA SER A 328 30.38 -17.56 -14.14
C SER A 328 31.03 -16.51 -13.22
N ALA A 329 31.92 -16.92 -12.30
CA ALA A 329 32.69 -16.00 -11.47
C ALA A 329 33.79 -15.23 -12.24
N LEU A 330 34.50 -15.90 -13.15
CA LEU A 330 35.51 -15.27 -14.03
C LEU A 330 34.88 -14.26 -14.99
N ALA A 331 33.70 -14.60 -15.53
CA ALA A 331 32.91 -13.81 -16.47
C ALA A 331 32.25 -12.56 -15.85
N VAL A 332 32.29 -12.38 -14.52
CA VAL A 332 31.87 -11.10 -13.90
C VAL A 332 32.83 -9.99 -14.37
N PRO A 333 32.34 -8.88 -14.97
CA PRO A 333 33.20 -7.78 -15.40
C PRO A 333 33.95 -7.15 -14.22
N VAL A 334 35.21 -6.77 -14.44
CA VAL A 334 36.19 -6.59 -13.35
C VAL A 334 35.95 -5.33 -12.50
N GLY A 335 35.40 -4.25 -13.07
CA GLY A 335 35.32 -2.94 -12.42
C GLY A 335 33.92 -2.32 -12.31
N VAL A 336 32.89 -3.13 -12.08
CA VAL A 336 31.50 -2.63 -11.88
C VAL A 336 31.33 -1.87 -10.54
N GLU A 337 32.27 -1.98 -9.61
CA GLU A 337 32.25 -1.34 -8.28
C GLU A 337 32.67 0.14 -8.31
N SER A 338 31.95 0.98 -9.06
CA SER A 338 32.08 2.45 -8.95
C SER A 338 31.41 2.97 -7.68
N GLU A 339 32.08 3.87 -6.94
CA GLU A 339 31.50 4.50 -5.74
C GLU A 339 30.29 5.40 -6.05
N GLU A 340 30.07 5.75 -7.31
CA GLU A 340 28.88 6.48 -7.79
C GLU A 340 27.62 5.58 -7.96
N GLU A 341 27.62 4.36 -7.38
CA GLU A 341 26.40 3.58 -7.15
C GLU A 341 25.31 4.47 -6.52
N SER A 342 24.31 4.83 -7.33
CA SER A 342 23.18 5.63 -6.88
C SER A 342 22.57 5.06 -5.60
N SER A 343 21.98 5.91 -4.75
CA SER A 343 21.35 5.41 -3.51
C SER A 343 20.18 4.44 -3.76
N SER A 344 19.72 4.29 -5.01
CA SER A 344 18.80 3.25 -5.45
C SER A 344 19.52 1.93 -5.77
N SER A 345 20.63 1.97 -6.52
CA SER A 345 21.45 0.80 -6.87
C SER A 345 21.89 0.03 -5.61
N ARG A 346 22.45 0.75 -4.63
CA ARG A 346 22.92 0.16 -3.36
C ARG A 346 21.81 -0.46 -2.52
N ARG A 347 20.57 0.08 -2.60
CA ARG A 347 19.37 -0.51 -1.98
C ARG A 347 18.92 -1.78 -2.71
N ASN A 348 18.93 -1.77 -4.04
CA ASN A 348 18.62 -2.96 -4.85
C ASN A 348 19.62 -4.07 -4.60
N ASN A 349 20.92 -3.77 -4.59
CA ASN A 349 21.99 -4.75 -4.30
C ASN A 349 21.83 -5.35 -2.89
N THR A 350 21.45 -4.55 -1.89
CA THR A 350 21.16 -5.06 -0.53
C THR A 350 19.96 -6.03 -0.52
N ARG A 351 18.90 -5.73 -1.27
CA ARG A 351 17.72 -6.60 -1.43
C ARG A 351 18.08 -7.91 -2.13
N LEU A 352 18.81 -7.85 -3.25
CA LEU A 352 19.30 -9.03 -3.99
C LEU A 352 20.22 -9.92 -3.14
N THR A 353 21.08 -9.32 -2.32
CA THR A 353 21.96 -9.99 -1.37
C THR A 353 21.17 -10.84 -0.36
N ALA A 354 20.09 -10.28 0.20
CA ALA A 354 19.23 -10.99 1.14
C ALA A 354 18.57 -12.22 0.51
N LEU A 355 18.08 -12.12 -0.74
CA LEU A 355 17.41 -13.24 -1.44
C LEU A 355 18.31 -14.47 -1.64
N LEU A 356 19.63 -14.29 -1.72
CA LEU A 356 20.62 -15.38 -1.75
C LEU A 356 20.98 -15.97 -0.37
N GLY A 357 20.48 -15.37 0.72
CA GLY A 357 20.87 -15.69 2.09
C GLY A 357 22.29 -15.24 2.42
N LEU A 358 22.76 -14.13 1.83
CA LEU A 358 24.05 -13.50 2.12
C LEU A 358 23.88 -12.30 3.07
N SER A 359 24.90 -12.00 3.87
CA SER A 359 24.90 -10.88 4.82
C SER A 359 25.61 -9.62 4.33
N LYS A 360 26.41 -9.75 3.26
CA LYS A 360 27.13 -8.68 2.55
C LYS A 360 27.00 -8.94 1.04
N PRO A 361 26.95 -7.90 0.19
CA PRO A 361 26.92 -8.10 -1.25
C PRO A 361 28.12 -8.93 -1.70
N PRO A 362 27.92 -9.90 -2.62
CA PRO A 362 29.03 -10.64 -3.20
C PRO A 362 29.90 -9.69 -4.03
N THR A 363 31.22 -9.89 -4.02
CA THR A 363 32.17 -9.20 -4.91
C THR A 363 32.90 -10.23 -5.76
N ARG A 364 33.39 -9.86 -6.95
CA ARG A 364 34.08 -10.80 -7.87
C ARG A 364 35.24 -11.53 -7.17
N ALA A 365 36.10 -10.77 -6.49
CA ALA A 365 37.23 -11.33 -5.73
C ALA A 365 36.79 -12.18 -4.52
N GLY A 366 35.64 -11.90 -3.91
CA GLY A 366 35.05 -12.73 -2.85
C GLY A 366 34.57 -14.08 -3.37
N LEU A 367 33.87 -14.08 -4.52
CA LEU A 367 33.37 -15.30 -5.16
C LEU A 367 34.51 -16.22 -5.63
N LEU A 368 35.55 -15.68 -6.26
CA LEU A 368 36.72 -16.45 -6.67
C LEU A 368 37.46 -17.05 -5.45
N LYS A 369 37.61 -16.29 -4.36
CA LYS A 369 38.22 -16.83 -3.11
C LYS A 369 37.38 -17.94 -2.47
N ASP A 370 36.05 -17.83 -2.46
CA ASP A 370 35.16 -18.88 -1.96
C ASP A 370 35.18 -20.13 -2.86
N ALA A 371 35.22 -19.95 -4.18
CA ALA A 371 35.37 -21.03 -5.15
C ALA A 371 36.70 -21.80 -4.97
N LEU A 372 37.81 -21.08 -4.77
CA LEU A 372 39.13 -21.67 -4.49
C LEU A 372 39.17 -22.40 -3.14
N ALA A 373 38.63 -21.80 -2.08
CA ALA A 373 38.55 -22.44 -0.75
C ALA A 373 37.75 -23.75 -0.78
N ARG A 374 36.70 -23.83 -1.61
CA ARG A 374 35.90 -25.04 -1.85
C ARG A 374 36.60 -26.07 -2.76
N ASN A 375 37.81 -25.80 -3.25
CA ASN A 375 38.56 -26.61 -4.21
C ASN A 375 37.88 -26.80 -5.58
N THR A 376 36.99 -25.88 -6.00
CA THR A 376 36.29 -26.00 -7.30
C THR A 376 37.24 -26.07 -8.49
N LEU A 377 38.36 -25.32 -8.47
CA LEU A 377 39.42 -25.33 -9.49
C LEU A 377 40.04 -26.73 -9.75
N LYS A 378 40.05 -27.61 -8.74
CA LYS A 378 40.53 -29.00 -8.87
C LYS A 378 39.48 -29.90 -9.51
N LEU A 379 38.20 -29.63 -9.23
CA LEU A 379 37.06 -30.40 -9.73
C LEU A 379 36.59 -29.94 -11.11
N SER A 380 36.85 -28.68 -11.49
CA SER A 380 36.48 -28.13 -12.79
C SER A 380 37.30 -28.72 -13.95
N PRO A 381 36.75 -28.75 -15.18
CA PRO A 381 37.46 -29.17 -16.39
C PRO A 381 38.79 -28.44 -16.62
N THR A 382 39.68 -29.08 -17.38
CA THR A 382 41.02 -28.57 -17.72
C THR A 382 40.97 -27.24 -18.47
N SER A 383 40.06 -27.07 -19.42
CA SER A 383 39.82 -25.80 -20.14
C SER A 383 39.53 -24.63 -19.19
N VAL A 384 38.58 -24.82 -18.27
CA VAL A 384 38.19 -23.82 -17.26
C VAL A 384 39.32 -23.53 -16.28
N ARG A 385 40.09 -24.57 -15.89
CA ARG A 385 41.26 -24.42 -15.02
C ARG A 385 42.37 -23.59 -15.67
N SER A 386 42.62 -23.81 -16.96
CA SER A 386 43.56 -23.00 -17.75
C SER A 386 43.08 -21.55 -17.89
N LEU A 387 41.78 -21.34 -18.16
CA LEU A 387 41.19 -19.99 -18.23
C LEU A 387 41.37 -19.20 -16.91
N HIS A 388 41.11 -19.84 -15.76
CA HIS A 388 41.36 -19.23 -14.45
C HIS A 388 42.82 -18.78 -14.29
N ASN A 389 43.76 -19.64 -14.66
CA ASN A 389 45.19 -19.35 -14.51
C ASN A 389 45.63 -18.21 -15.43
N LEU A 390 45.16 -18.17 -16.69
CA LEU A 390 45.47 -17.10 -17.64
C LEU A 390 44.84 -15.74 -17.25
N LEU A 391 43.64 -15.75 -16.66
CA LEU A 391 42.97 -14.51 -16.25
C LEU A 391 43.47 -13.98 -14.90
N GLU A 392 43.63 -14.81 -13.88
CA GLU A 392 43.89 -14.35 -12.50
C GLU A 392 45.35 -14.51 -12.05
N VAL A 393 46.13 -15.43 -12.63
CA VAL A 393 47.45 -15.83 -12.11
C VAL A 393 48.61 -15.39 -13.00
N THR A 394 48.53 -15.55 -14.32
CA THR A 394 49.62 -15.14 -15.22
C THR A 394 49.56 -13.65 -15.57
N PHE A 395 50.70 -13.14 -16.03
CA PHE A 395 50.89 -11.79 -16.51
C PHE A 395 51.66 -11.86 -17.84
N GLN A 396 50.96 -11.77 -18.96
CA GLN A 396 51.45 -12.05 -20.30
C GLN A 396 50.70 -11.17 -21.32
N PRO A 397 50.84 -9.82 -21.28
CA PRO A 397 49.96 -8.90 -22.00
C PRO A 397 49.90 -9.11 -23.52
N LEU A 398 50.97 -9.60 -24.14
CA LEU A 398 51.00 -9.86 -25.58
C LEU A 398 50.34 -11.21 -25.94
N ASN A 399 50.70 -12.29 -25.25
CA ASN A 399 50.27 -13.66 -25.58
C ASN A 399 48.95 -14.10 -24.92
N LEU A 400 48.32 -13.24 -24.09
CA LEU A 400 47.07 -13.56 -23.39
C LEU A 400 45.95 -13.94 -24.35
N CYS A 401 45.80 -13.20 -25.46
CA CYS A 401 44.72 -13.44 -26.42
C CYS A 401 44.95 -14.71 -27.24
N GLU A 402 46.18 -14.97 -27.68
CA GLU A 402 46.57 -16.22 -28.37
C GLU A 402 46.32 -17.46 -27.51
N SER A 403 46.72 -17.41 -26.23
CA SER A 403 46.59 -18.54 -25.30
C SER A 403 45.16 -18.79 -24.82
N VAL A 404 44.32 -17.75 -24.77
CA VAL A 404 42.89 -17.87 -24.45
C VAL A 404 42.04 -18.32 -25.65
N ALA A 405 42.41 -17.94 -26.88
CA ALA A 405 41.66 -18.26 -28.11
C ALA A 405 41.21 -19.74 -28.24
N PRO A 406 42.08 -20.77 -28.10
CA PRO A 406 41.66 -22.16 -28.21
C PRO A 406 40.78 -22.63 -27.05
N ILE A 407 40.91 -22.02 -25.87
CA ILE A 407 40.07 -22.35 -24.70
C ILE A 407 38.66 -21.81 -24.91
N VAL A 408 38.51 -20.61 -25.47
CA VAL A 408 37.20 -20.03 -25.85
C VAL A 408 36.52 -20.91 -26.90
N ALA A 409 37.26 -21.39 -27.91
CA ALA A 409 36.72 -22.33 -28.91
C ALA A 409 36.18 -23.62 -28.29
N GLN A 410 36.89 -24.21 -27.31
CA GLN A 410 36.41 -25.38 -26.57
C GLN A 410 35.16 -25.07 -25.73
N LEU A 411 35.12 -23.92 -25.06
CA LEU A 411 33.95 -23.49 -24.28
C LEU A 411 32.72 -23.16 -25.15
N ALA A 412 32.91 -22.86 -26.43
CA ALA A 412 31.82 -22.60 -27.37
C ALA A 412 31.11 -23.86 -27.87
N GLN A 413 31.79 -25.01 -27.86
CA GLN A 413 31.20 -26.32 -28.19
C GLN A 413 30.28 -26.84 -27.07
N ASP A 414 30.50 -26.39 -25.83
CA ASP A 414 29.70 -26.77 -24.67
C ASP A 414 28.47 -25.82 -24.52
N PRO A 415 27.21 -26.29 -24.74
CA PRO A 415 26.02 -25.46 -24.54
C PRO A 415 25.84 -25.01 -23.07
N SER A 416 26.56 -25.66 -22.14
CA SER A 416 26.66 -25.28 -20.73
C SER A 416 27.51 -24.03 -20.46
N TYR A 417 28.35 -23.59 -21.42
CA TYR A 417 29.22 -22.42 -21.29
C TYR A 417 28.97 -21.34 -22.35
N ALA A 418 28.37 -21.68 -23.50
CA ALA A 418 27.99 -20.73 -24.55
C ALA A 418 27.35 -19.41 -24.05
N PRO A 419 26.40 -19.39 -23.08
CA PRO A 419 25.80 -18.14 -22.57
C PRO A 419 26.78 -17.20 -21.85
N TYR A 420 27.96 -17.67 -21.47
CA TYR A 420 29.00 -16.86 -20.80
C TYR A 420 30.01 -16.27 -21.78
N LEU A 421 30.08 -16.73 -23.04
CA LEU A 421 31.12 -16.30 -23.99
C LEU A 421 31.21 -14.76 -24.10
N PRO A 422 30.12 -13.98 -24.30
CA PRO A 422 30.22 -12.51 -24.41
C PRO A 422 30.79 -11.85 -23.15
N LEU A 423 30.55 -12.45 -21.98
CA LEU A 423 31.02 -11.97 -20.69
C LEU A 423 32.49 -12.39 -20.42
N VAL A 424 32.90 -13.58 -20.85
CA VAL A 424 34.30 -14.04 -20.84
C VAL A 424 35.14 -13.21 -21.80
N HIS A 425 34.70 -12.99 -23.04
CA HIS A 425 35.33 -12.09 -24.01
C HIS A 425 35.58 -10.69 -23.39
N ARG A 426 34.58 -10.14 -22.71
CA ARG A 426 34.69 -8.87 -21.98
C ARG A 426 35.70 -8.92 -20.82
N ALA A 427 35.75 -10.01 -20.06
CA ALA A 427 36.71 -10.18 -18.96
C ALA A 427 38.16 -10.32 -19.48
N VAL A 428 38.36 -11.01 -20.60
CA VAL A 428 39.65 -11.14 -21.30
C VAL A 428 40.15 -9.77 -21.76
N LEU A 429 39.32 -8.96 -22.44
CA LEU A 429 39.70 -7.59 -22.78
C LEU A 429 40.02 -6.77 -21.53
N SER A 430 39.19 -6.84 -20.48
CA SER A 430 39.44 -6.11 -19.23
C SER A 430 40.82 -6.45 -18.65
N ARG A 431 41.20 -7.74 -18.62
CA ARG A 431 42.50 -8.20 -18.12
C ARG A 431 43.65 -7.77 -19.04
N LEU A 432 43.47 -7.83 -20.37
CA LEU A 432 44.42 -7.33 -21.35
C LEU A 432 44.75 -5.85 -21.10
N PHE A 433 43.73 -4.99 -21.03
CA PHE A 433 43.94 -3.55 -20.82
C PHE A 433 44.55 -3.23 -19.45
N THR A 434 44.20 -3.97 -18.40
CA THR A 434 44.88 -3.84 -17.10
C THR A 434 46.37 -4.19 -17.21
N GLN A 435 46.73 -5.35 -17.78
CA GLN A 435 48.13 -5.74 -17.96
C GLN A 435 48.91 -4.79 -18.88
N LEU A 436 48.28 -4.24 -19.92
CA LEU A 436 48.90 -3.20 -20.76
C LEU A 436 49.14 -1.91 -19.98
N SER A 437 48.17 -1.45 -19.18
CA SER A 437 48.30 -0.22 -18.37
C SER A 437 49.34 -0.30 -17.24
N GLU A 438 49.74 -1.51 -16.83
CA GLU A 438 50.81 -1.75 -15.85
C GLU A 438 52.22 -1.72 -16.48
N VAL A 439 52.34 -1.76 -17.82
CA VAL A 439 53.63 -1.86 -18.55
C VAL A 439 53.88 -0.70 -19.52
N TYR A 440 52.84 -0.20 -20.18
CA TYR A 440 52.94 0.79 -21.25
C TYR A 440 52.33 2.13 -20.83
N SER A 441 53.04 3.22 -21.11
CA SER A 441 52.49 4.58 -21.05
C SER A 441 51.59 4.91 -22.25
N SER A 442 51.88 4.34 -23.42
CA SER A 442 51.14 4.60 -24.67
C SER A 442 51.21 3.42 -25.63
N VAL A 443 50.09 3.06 -26.26
CA VAL A 443 49.99 1.97 -27.26
C VAL A 443 49.09 2.40 -28.43
N ARG A 444 49.46 2.04 -29.67
CA ARG A 444 48.63 2.30 -30.87
C ARG A 444 47.38 1.42 -30.89
N ILE A 445 46.23 1.98 -31.27
CA ILE A 445 44.95 1.26 -31.44
C ILE A 445 45.10 0.08 -32.43
N SER A 446 45.87 0.26 -33.50
CA SER A 446 46.14 -0.82 -34.47
C SER A 446 46.81 -2.04 -33.84
N HIS A 447 47.77 -1.80 -32.93
CA HIS A 447 48.48 -2.87 -32.24
C HIS A 447 47.59 -3.59 -31.22
N ILE A 448 46.69 -2.86 -30.57
CA ILE A 448 45.67 -3.47 -29.68
C ILE A 448 44.71 -4.35 -30.50
N TYR A 449 44.37 -3.95 -31.73
CA TYR A 449 43.58 -4.79 -32.64
C TYR A 449 44.36 -6.04 -33.12
N GLU A 450 45.64 -5.90 -33.48
CA GLU A 450 46.53 -7.03 -33.80
C GLU A 450 46.55 -8.08 -32.66
N LEU A 451 46.71 -7.63 -31.41
CA LEU A 451 46.69 -8.50 -30.23
C LEU A 451 45.35 -9.19 -29.98
N VAL A 452 44.22 -8.57 -30.35
CA VAL A 452 42.87 -9.13 -30.14
C VAL A 452 42.43 -10.03 -31.31
N ALA A 453 43.01 -9.89 -32.50
CA ALA A 453 42.64 -10.64 -33.70
C ALA A 453 42.60 -12.19 -33.54
N PRO A 454 43.49 -12.86 -32.76
CA PRO A 454 43.40 -14.30 -32.51
C PRO A 454 42.07 -14.74 -31.86
N LEU A 455 41.39 -13.86 -31.13
CA LEU A 455 40.08 -14.16 -30.53
C LEU A 455 38.92 -14.04 -31.54
N ASN A 456 39.08 -13.29 -32.64
CA ASN A 456 38.09 -13.25 -33.74
C ASN A 456 38.14 -14.53 -34.58
N ALA A 457 39.32 -15.13 -34.76
CA ALA A 457 39.54 -16.29 -35.65
C ALA A 457 38.72 -17.54 -35.29
N ASN A 458 38.33 -17.67 -34.02
CA ASN A 458 37.57 -18.81 -33.50
C ASN A 458 36.05 -18.53 -33.36
N ILE A 459 35.55 -17.39 -33.87
CA ILE A 459 34.14 -17.02 -33.85
C ILE A 459 33.54 -17.28 -35.24
N THR A 460 32.80 -18.38 -35.39
CA THR A 460 31.97 -18.61 -36.59
C THR A 460 30.60 -17.97 -36.41
N PRO A 461 29.90 -17.56 -37.50
CA PRO A 461 28.57 -16.96 -37.41
C PRO A 461 27.48 -17.93 -36.87
N GLU A 462 27.79 -19.23 -36.77
CA GLU A 462 26.93 -20.26 -36.19
C GLU A 462 27.18 -20.48 -34.68
N THR A 463 28.12 -19.75 -34.06
CA THR A 463 28.51 -19.93 -32.65
C THR A 463 27.35 -19.56 -31.70
N PRO A 464 26.82 -20.50 -30.90
CA PRO A 464 25.68 -20.22 -30.03
C PRO A 464 25.98 -19.13 -28.99
N GLY A 465 25.10 -18.14 -28.87
CA GLY A 465 25.19 -17.07 -27.86
C GLY A 465 26.00 -15.84 -28.28
N LEU A 466 26.60 -15.83 -29.46
CA LEU A 466 27.19 -14.64 -30.08
C LEU A 466 26.26 -14.11 -31.19
N SER A 467 26.23 -12.79 -31.37
CA SER A 467 25.63 -12.16 -32.56
C SER A 467 26.50 -12.44 -33.79
N SER A 468 25.88 -12.58 -34.97
CA SER A 468 26.55 -12.87 -36.25
C SER A 468 27.48 -11.77 -36.78
N GLU A 469 27.60 -10.64 -36.08
CA GLU A 469 28.55 -9.56 -36.39
C GLU A 469 29.91 -9.80 -35.70
N SER A 470 31.01 -9.53 -36.40
CA SER A 470 32.37 -9.66 -35.85
C SER A 470 32.52 -8.94 -34.50
N LEU A 471 32.96 -9.69 -33.49
CA LEU A 471 32.79 -9.29 -32.09
C LEU A 471 33.77 -8.18 -31.68
N TYR A 472 34.97 -8.18 -32.27
CA TYR A 472 35.99 -7.17 -32.04
C TYR A 472 36.34 -6.42 -33.34
N THR A 473 35.52 -5.44 -33.70
CA THR A 473 35.93 -4.36 -34.63
C THR A 473 36.76 -3.31 -33.89
N PRO A 474 37.60 -2.50 -34.55
CA PRO A 474 38.34 -1.42 -33.89
C PRO A 474 37.40 -0.46 -33.13
N GLU A 475 36.25 -0.13 -33.70
CA GLU A 475 35.19 0.67 -33.06
C GLU A 475 34.68 0.04 -31.75
N ARG A 476 34.48 -1.28 -31.71
CA ARG A 476 34.04 -2.00 -30.50
C ARG A 476 35.13 -2.05 -29.44
N ILE A 477 36.41 -2.14 -29.83
CA ILE A 477 37.55 -2.05 -28.91
C ILE A 477 37.64 -0.63 -28.33
N GLU A 478 37.53 0.41 -29.14
CA GLU A 478 37.52 1.81 -28.69
C GLU A 478 36.34 2.08 -27.74
N LEU A 479 35.13 1.67 -28.11
CA LEU A 479 33.93 1.74 -27.28
C LEU A 479 34.11 1.01 -25.93
N PHE A 480 34.83 -0.12 -25.93
CA PHE A 480 35.16 -0.82 -24.69
C PHE A 480 36.12 -0.01 -23.81
N VAL A 481 37.21 0.52 -24.37
CA VAL A 481 38.19 1.39 -23.66
C VAL A 481 37.51 2.62 -23.08
N MET A 482 36.76 3.37 -23.89
CA MET A 482 36.01 4.55 -23.47
C MET A 482 34.94 4.19 -22.43
N GLY A 483 34.34 3.00 -22.54
CA GLY A 483 33.46 2.44 -21.52
C GLY A 483 34.17 2.18 -20.18
N CYS A 484 35.37 1.60 -20.20
CA CYS A 484 36.19 1.37 -19.00
C CYS A 484 36.62 2.69 -18.35
N ALA A 485 37.05 3.67 -19.15
CA ALA A 485 37.39 5.00 -18.69
C ALA A 485 36.20 5.71 -18.01
N LYS A 486 35.02 5.66 -18.64
CA LYS A 486 33.78 6.21 -18.07
C LYS A 486 33.35 5.53 -16.76
N ARG A 487 33.71 4.26 -16.54
CA ARG A 487 33.45 3.53 -15.29
C ARG A 487 34.53 3.75 -14.22
N GLY A 488 35.66 4.38 -14.56
CA GLY A 488 36.81 4.55 -13.67
C GLY A 488 37.71 3.32 -13.52
N GLU A 489 37.53 2.29 -14.36
CA GLU A 489 38.28 1.03 -14.28
C GLU A 489 39.73 1.17 -14.78
N LEU A 490 39.92 2.07 -15.75
CA LEU A 490 41.17 2.34 -16.46
C LEU A 490 41.26 3.85 -16.68
N ARG A 491 42.43 4.46 -16.49
CA ARG A 491 42.64 5.90 -16.75
C ARG A 491 43.36 6.07 -18.08
N VAL A 492 42.65 6.60 -19.07
CA VAL A 492 43.05 6.54 -20.48
C VAL A 492 42.69 7.85 -21.18
N LEU A 493 43.56 8.31 -22.07
CA LEU A 493 43.24 9.30 -23.10
C LEU A 493 43.38 8.62 -24.48
N VAL A 494 42.54 9.01 -25.43
CA VAL A 494 42.52 8.46 -26.79
C VAL A 494 42.78 9.60 -27.77
N GLU A 495 43.87 9.48 -28.53
CA GLU A 495 44.39 10.51 -29.43
C GLU A 495 44.23 10.06 -30.88
N HIS A 496 43.06 10.34 -31.45
CA HIS A 496 42.67 9.89 -32.79
C HIS A 496 43.55 10.42 -33.93
N ILE A 497 44.34 11.48 -33.71
CA ILE A 497 45.26 12.05 -34.73
C ILE A 497 46.43 11.10 -35.00
N GLU A 498 46.99 10.48 -33.96
CA GLU A 498 48.09 9.51 -34.07
C GLU A 498 47.59 8.05 -33.97
N GLY A 499 46.32 7.85 -33.61
CA GLY A 499 45.76 6.53 -33.31
C GLY A 499 46.31 5.94 -32.01
N ASN A 500 46.63 6.78 -31.03
CA ASN A 500 47.30 6.41 -29.78
C ASN A 500 46.33 6.31 -28.59
N VAL A 501 46.61 5.37 -27.68
CA VAL A 501 45.92 5.16 -26.40
C VAL A 501 46.96 5.37 -25.31
N THR A 502 46.86 6.47 -24.54
CA THR A 502 47.82 6.78 -23.47
C THR A 502 47.21 6.41 -22.11
N PHE A 503 47.92 5.62 -21.31
CA PHE A 503 47.53 5.23 -19.97
C PHE A 503 48.05 6.25 -18.95
N VAL A 504 47.16 6.82 -18.14
CA VAL A 504 47.46 7.94 -17.24
C VAL A 504 47.72 7.43 -15.83
N GLU A 505 48.99 7.36 -15.42
CA GLU A 505 49.39 7.05 -14.05
C GLU A 505 48.81 8.11 -13.07
N GLU A 506 48.45 7.70 -11.85
CA GLU A 506 48.06 8.66 -10.81
C GLU A 506 49.31 9.43 -10.34
N THR A 507 49.38 10.72 -10.66
CA THR A 507 50.62 11.55 -10.59
C THR A 507 51.29 11.61 -9.21
N LEU A 508 50.60 11.23 -8.14
CA LEU A 508 51.17 10.94 -6.83
C LEU A 508 50.45 9.73 -6.22
N PRO A 509 50.96 8.49 -6.39
CA PRO A 509 50.38 7.33 -5.72
C PRO A 509 50.56 7.52 -4.22
N ARG A 510 49.44 7.58 -3.48
CA ARG A 510 49.44 7.79 -2.01
C ARG A 510 50.26 6.74 -1.25
N THR A 511 50.54 5.61 -1.89
CA THR A 511 51.37 4.53 -1.36
C THR A 511 52.87 4.82 -1.37
N ARG A 512 53.41 5.70 -2.25
CA ARG A 512 54.86 5.96 -2.36
C ARG A 512 55.48 6.46 -1.04
N VAL A 513 54.73 7.24 -0.24
CA VAL A 513 55.15 7.63 1.13
C VAL A 513 55.16 6.43 2.09
N SER A 514 54.21 5.50 1.97
CA SER A 514 54.18 4.27 2.79
C SER A 514 55.23 3.24 2.36
N GLU A 515 55.59 3.20 1.08
CA GLU A 515 56.67 2.38 0.52
C GLU A 515 58.02 2.91 0.96
N LEU A 516 58.25 4.22 0.83
CA LEU A 516 59.42 4.90 1.38
C LEU A 516 59.54 4.68 2.89
N ALA A 517 58.43 4.83 3.65
CA ALA A 517 58.44 4.58 5.09
C ALA A 517 58.75 3.11 5.44
N ARG A 518 58.24 2.13 4.67
CA ARG A 518 58.59 0.71 4.84
C ARG A 518 60.03 0.41 4.48
N ALA A 519 60.53 0.94 3.36
CA ALA A 519 61.93 0.79 2.93
C ALA A 519 62.90 1.42 3.93
N LEU A 520 62.59 2.63 4.42
CA LEU A 520 63.36 3.34 5.45
C LEU A 520 63.29 2.60 6.80
N HIS A 521 62.12 2.14 7.23
CA HIS A 521 62.00 1.35 8.46
C HIS A 521 62.73 0.00 8.37
N THR A 522 62.63 -0.72 7.26
CA THR A 522 63.32 -2.02 7.08
C THR A 522 64.82 -1.90 6.83
N SER A 523 65.31 -0.75 6.34
CA SER A 523 66.74 -0.45 6.29
C SER A 523 67.27 0.03 7.64
N LEU A 524 66.53 0.87 8.38
CA LEU A 524 66.86 1.19 9.78
C LEU A 524 66.97 -0.07 10.65
N LEU A 525 66.01 -1.01 10.56
CA LEU A 525 66.07 -2.30 11.28
C LEU A 525 67.29 -3.17 10.91
N LYS A 526 67.95 -2.93 9.77
CA LYS A 526 69.18 -3.61 9.35
C LYS A 526 70.47 -2.85 9.72
N ILE A 527 70.43 -1.52 9.69
CA ILE A 527 71.59 -0.63 9.94
C ILE A 527 71.76 -0.39 11.45
N ALA A 528 70.65 -0.14 12.13
CA ALA A 528 70.55 0.09 13.57
C ALA A 528 69.44 -0.82 14.13
N PRO A 529 69.68 -2.16 14.22
CA PRO A 529 68.77 -3.04 14.93
C PRO A 529 68.58 -2.51 16.37
N PRO A 530 67.35 -2.52 16.91
CA PRO A 530 67.12 -2.07 18.28
C PRO A 530 67.95 -2.88 19.28
N PRO A 531 68.30 -2.31 20.46
CA PRO A 531 68.99 -3.03 21.53
C PRO A 531 68.24 -4.31 21.89
N SER A 532 68.97 -5.30 22.42
CA SER A 532 68.49 -6.68 22.40
C SER A 532 67.12 -6.79 23.09
N VAL A 533 66.25 -7.65 22.53
CA VAL A 533 64.87 -7.76 23.04
C VAL A 533 64.87 -8.15 24.52
N ALA A 534 65.89 -8.88 24.99
CA ALA A 534 66.10 -9.22 26.39
C ALA A 534 66.28 -7.99 27.31
N GLU A 535 67.13 -7.03 26.95
CA GLU A 535 67.40 -5.84 27.77
C GLU A 535 66.14 -4.96 27.88
N SER A 536 65.52 -4.64 26.74
CA SER A 536 64.30 -3.83 26.75
C SER A 536 63.09 -4.58 27.31
N ALA A 537 63.05 -5.91 27.22
CA ALA A 537 62.04 -6.72 27.90
C ALA A 537 62.25 -6.77 29.41
N ALA A 538 63.50 -6.77 29.92
CA ALA A 538 63.75 -6.76 31.35
C ALA A 538 63.19 -5.49 32.02
N GLU A 539 63.44 -4.32 31.43
CA GLU A 539 62.87 -3.04 31.90
C GLU A 539 61.34 -3.02 31.82
N LYS A 540 60.78 -3.42 30.66
CA LYS A 540 59.32 -3.47 30.44
C LYS A 540 58.65 -4.48 31.36
N PHE A 541 59.28 -5.62 31.63
CA PHE A 541 58.79 -6.64 32.56
C PHE A 541 58.84 -6.16 34.00
N ALA A 542 59.93 -5.48 34.43
CA ALA A 542 59.99 -4.87 35.75
C ALA A 542 58.90 -3.79 35.95
N ALA A 543 58.67 -2.94 34.94
CA ALA A 543 57.59 -1.97 34.94
C ALA A 543 56.19 -2.62 34.96
N LEU A 544 55.99 -3.70 34.19
CA LEU A 544 54.72 -4.43 34.12
C LEU A 544 54.44 -5.23 35.40
N VAL A 545 55.45 -5.84 36.02
CA VAL A 545 55.35 -6.47 37.35
C VAL A 545 54.99 -5.43 38.41
N LYS A 546 55.61 -4.24 38.39
CA LYS A 546 55.24 -3.15 39.30
C LYS A 546 53.79 -2.69 39.07
N GLY A 547 53.39 -2.49 37.82
CA GLY A 547 52.00 -2.15 37.46
C GLY A 547 51.00 -3.22 37.92
N ALA A 548 51.32 -4.51 37.74
CA ALA A 548 50.50 -5.63 38.20
C ALA A 548 50.42 -5.72 39.74
N GLN A 549 51.46 -5.31 40.46
CA GLN A 549 51.41 -5.19 41.93
C GLN A 549 50.52 -4.02 42.37
N GLU A 550 50.62 -2.86 41.73
CA GLU A 550 49.75 -1.71 41.98
C GLU A 550 48.28 -2.03 41.67
N ASP A 551 47.99 -2.66 40.52
CA ASP A 551 46.64 -3.07 40.16
C ASP A 551 46.11 -4.21 41.04
N ARG A 552 46.96 -5.13 41.50
CA ARG A 552 46.57 -6.12 42.53
C ARG A 552 46.18 -5.43 43.85
N GLN A 553 46.89 -4.38 44.27
CA GLN A 553 46.51 -3.59 45.45
C GLN A 553 45.19 -2.84 45.21
N ARG A 554 45.01 -2.19 44.05
CA ARG A 554 43.74 -1.53 43.67
C ARG A 554 42.57 -2.50 43.66
N LEU A 555 42.74 -3.70 43.10
CA LEU A 555 41.72 -4.75 43.06
C LEU A 555 41.39 -5.31 44.45
N LEU A 556 42.36 -5.42 45.37
CA LEU A 556 42.10 -5.80 46.76
C LEU A 556 41.27 -4.73 47.50
N VAL A 557 41.61 -3.45 47.34
CA VAL A 557 40.82 -2.33 47.88
C VAL A 557 39.42 -2.29 47.27
N GLN A 558 39.31 -2.45 45.95
CA GLN A 558 38.02 -2.47 45.25
C GLN A 558 37.17 -3.68 45.69
N ARG A 559 37.77 -4.86 45.90
CA ARG A 559 37.09 -6.05 46.43
C ARG A 559 36.57 -5.82 47.85
N ALA A 560 37.33 -5.15 48.71
CA ALA A 560 36.87 -4.76 50.05
C ALA A 560 35.71 -3.75 49.99
N VAL A 561 35.78 -2.74 49.12
CA VAL A 561 34.69 -1.78 48.91
C VAL A 561 33.44 -2.44 48.34
N VAL A 562 33.57 -3.40 47.41
CA VAL A 562 32.46 -4.17 46.84
C VAL A 562 31.85 -5.12 47.87
N ALA A 563 32.65 -5.80 48.70
CA ALA A 563 32.16 -6.60 49.82
C ALA A 563 31.33 -5.75 50.78
N ARG A 564 31.88 -4.62 51.25
CA ARG A 564 31.19 -3.70 52.17
C ARG A 564 29.93 -3.08 51.58
N ARG A 565 29.89 -2.82 50.26
CA ARG A 565 28.67 -2.41 49.55
C ARG A 565 27.64 -3.53 49.44
N ARG A 566 28.07 -4.79 49.30
CA ARG A 566 27.18 -5.96 49.24
C ARG A 566 26.59 -6.29 50.62
N GLU A 567 27.38 -6.14 51.69
CA GLU A 567 26.95 -6.21 53.09
C GLU A 567 25.87 -5.15 53.36
N LEU A 568 26.17 -3.87 53.14
CA LEU A 568 25.21 -2.77 53.30
C LEU A 568 23.94 -2.95 52.45
N ALA A 569 24.06 -3.47 51.22
CA ALA A 569 22.91 -3.81 50.39
C ALA A 569 22.07 -4.95 50.99
N SER A 570 22.70 -6.00 51.55
CA SER A 570 21.99 -7.07 52.24
C SER A 570 21.35 -6.62 53.55
N GLU A 571 21.98 -5.72 54.32
CA GLU A 571 21.39 -5.14 55.53
C GLU A 571 20.15 -4.29 55.19
N LEU A 572 20.24 -3.47 54.14
CA LEU A 572 19.10 -2.69 53.62
C LEU A 572 17.98 -3.59 53.07
N GLN A 573 18.32 -4.71 52.43
CA GLN A 573 17.34 -5.68 51.97
C GLN A 573 16.67 -6.40 53.14
N VAL A 574 17.42 -6.95 54.09
CA VAL A 574 16.89 -7.61 55.30
C VAL A 574 16.04 -6.63 56.12
N ARG A 575 16.43 -5.35 56.20
CA ARG A 575 15.61 -4.32 56.85
C ARG A 575 14.29 -4.10 56.12
N ARG A 576 14.29 -3.98 54.78
CA ARG A 576 13.06 -3.87 53.97
C ARG A 576 12.19 -5.12 54.10
N GLU A 577 12.77 -6.31 54.04
CA GLU A 577 12.06 -7.57 54.22
C GLU A 577 11.45 -7.68 55.63
N ARG A 578 12.11 -7.16 56.66
CA ARG A 578 11.57 -7.10 58.04
C ARG A 578 10.46 -6.05 58.19
N GLU A 579 10.59 -4.88 57.55
CA GLU A 579 9.55 -3.86 57.50
C GLU A 579 8.33 -4.35 56.70
N GLU A 580 8.52 -5.07 55.59
CA GLU A 580 7.45 -5.73 54.84
C GLU A 580 6.84 -6.91 55.62
N ALA A 581 7.64 -7.74 56.28
CA ALA A 581 7.14 -8.84 57.12
C ALA A 581 6.29 -8.31 58.29
N SER A 582 6.66 -7.17 58.89
CA SER A 582 5.82 -6.52 59.90
C SER A 582 4.48 -6.04 59.31
N ARG A 583 4.49 -5.42 58.12
CA ARG A 583 3.26 -5.01 57.42
C ARG A 583 2.37 -6.21 57.05
N ARG A 584 2.96 -7.30 56.57
CA ARG A 584 2.25 -8.56 56.26
C ARG A 584 1.72 -9.24 57.53
N ALA A 585 2.42 -9.12 58.66
CA ALA A 585 1.94 -9.61 59.95
C ALA A 585 0.78 -8.73 60.48
N ASP A 586 0.82 -7.42 60.29
CA ASP A 586 -0.28 -6.51 60.65
C ASP A 586 -1.52 -6.71 59.77
N THR A 587 -1.37 -6.97 58.45
CA THR A 587 -2.51 -7.37 57.60
C THR A 587 -3.04 -8.73 58.01
N ALA A 588 -2.19 -9.74 58.15
CA ALA A 588 -2.60 -11.09 58.59
C ALA A 588 -3.24 -11.09 59.98
N ARG A 589 -2.87 -10.17 60.88
CA ARG A 589 -3.51 -10.01 62.19
C ARG A 589 -4.90 -9.37 62.07
N ARG A 590 -5.10 -8.42 61.15
CA ARG A 590 -6.44 -7.86 60.85
C ARG A 590 -7.33 -8.90 60.17
N GLU A 591 -6.78 -9.59 59.17
CA GLU A 591 -7.45 -10.68 58.45
C GLU A 591 -7.87 -11.80 59.42
N ARG A 592 -6.99 -12.23 60.34
CA ARG A 592 -7.37 -13.20 61.40
C ARG A 592 -8.46 -12.68 62.34
N LEU A 593 -8.43 -11.41 62.74
CA LEU A 593 -9.50 -10.84 63.58
C LEU A 593 -10.83 -10.74 62.82
N GLU A 594 -10.80 -10.46 61.51
CA GLU A 594 -11.98 -10.53 60.64
C GLU A 594 -12.45 -11.97 60.40
N GLU A 595 -11.55 -12.93 60.26
CA GLU A 595 -11.87 -14.35 60.11
C GLU A 595 -12.40 -14.96 61.41
N GLU A 596 -11.88 -14.56 62.57
CA GLU A 596 -12.45 -14.90 63.88
C GLU A 596 -13.84 -14.29 64.04
N HIS A 597 -14.05 -13.03 63.61
CA HIS A 597 -15.37 -12.40 63.61
C HIS A 597 -16.35 -13.12 62.67
N ARG A 598 -15.94 -13.43 61.43
CA ARG A 598 -16.73 -14.20 60.47
C ARG A 598 -17.00 -15.63 60.96
N ALA A 599 -16.04 -16.30 61.59
CA ALA A 599 -16.20 -17.64 62.14
C ALA A 599 -17.10 -17.65 63.39
N GLN A 600 -17.09 -16.60 64.21
CA GLN A 600 -18.07 -16.42 65.28
C GLN A 600 -19.48 -16.12 64.73
N GLN A 601 -19.59 -15.39 63.63
CA GLN A 601 -20.86 -15.21 62.91
C GLN A 601 -21.34 -16.54 62.31
N GLU A 602 -20.52 -17.27 61.56
CA GLU A 602 -20.85 -18.58 60.98
C GLU A 602 -21.21 -19.64 62.05
N ARG A 603 -20.53 -19.68 63.20
CA ARG A 603 -20.90 -20.60 64.30
C ARG A 603 -22.27 -20.24 64.85
N ARG A 604 -22.50 -18.95 65.15
CA ARG A 604 -23.81 -18.44 65.57
C ARG A 604 -24.90 -18.67 64.52
N GLU A 605 -24.57 -18.65 63.23
CA GLU A 605 -25.51 -18.92 62.13
C GLU A 605 -25.77 -20.42 61.93
N LYS A 606 -24.77 -21.28 62.09
CA LYS A 606 -24.94 -22.76 62.01
C LYS A 606 -25.68 -23.31 63.24
N GLU A 607 -25.53 -22.69 64.40
CA GLU A 607 -26.37 -22.93 65.58
C GLU A 607 -27.81 -22.43 65.33
N LYS A 608 -27.98 -21.17 64.92
CA LYS A 608 -29.31 -20.60 64.59
C LYS A 608 -30.03 -21.38 63.49
N ALA A 609 -29.36 -21.86 62.45
CA ALA A 609 -29.96 -22.59 61.33
C ALA A 609 -30.38 -24.03 61.68
N ARG A 610 -29.80 -24.62 62.73
CA ARG A 610 -30.32 -25.88 63.32
C ARG A 610 -31.56 -25.59 64.16
N VAL A 611 -31.44 -24.66 65.10
CA VAL A 611 -32.54 -24.20 65.97
C VAL A 611 -33.74 -23.68 65.17
N GLN A 612 -33.53 -23.00 64.04
CA GLN A 612 -34.60 -22.50 63.16
C GLN A 612 -35.43 -23.62 62.54
N LYS A 613 -34.85 -24.79 62.21
CA LYS A 613 -35.61 -25.90 61.59
C LYS A 613 -36.46 -26.67 62.60
N GLU A 614 -36.06 -26.68 63.86
CA GLU A 614 -36.89 -27.16 64.96
C GLU A 614 -37.99 -26.14 65.28
N ILE A 615 -37.65 -24.85 65.30
CA ILE A 615 -38.58 -23.73 65.51
C ILE A 615 -39.58 -23.54 64.36
N GLU A 616 -39.29 -23.85 63.09
CA GLU A 616 -40.25 -23.69 61.99
C GLU A 616 -41.41 -24.69 62.03
N ASN A 617 -41.20 -25.88 62.61
CA ASN A 617 -42.28 -26.83 62.86
C ASN A 617 -43.08 -26.43 64.10
N VAL A 618 -42.40 -26.04 65.19
CA VAL A 618 -43.04 -25.53 66.41
C VAL A 618 -43.86 -24.25 66.14
N ARG A 619 -43.38 -23.34 65.28
CA ARG A 619 -44.07 -22.08 64.93
C ARG A 619 -45.40 -22.27 64.22
N LYS A 620 -45.64 -23.40 63.54
CA LYS A 620 -46.97 -23.70 62.95
C LYS A 620 -48.02 -24.00 64.03
N GLU A 621 -47.58 -24.39 65.23
CA GLU A 621 -48.42 -24.67 66.38
C GLU A 621 -48.42 -23.49 67.38
N GLU A 622 -47.29 -22.81 67.56
CA GLU A 622 -47.18 -21.58 68.36
C GLU A 622 -47.84 -20.36 67.70
N ALA A 623 -47.97 -20.29 66.38
CA ALA A 623 -48.75 -19.22 65.73
C ALA A 623 -50.21 -19.16 66.24
N ARG A 624 -50.74 -20.26 66.79
CA ARG A 624 -52.06 -20.32 67.45
C ARG A 624 -52.05 -19.98 68.94
N LYS A 625 -50.88 -19.86 69.59
CA LYS A 625 -50.73 -19.58 71.04
C LYS A 625 -49.99 -18.26 71.35
N LEU A 626 -49.19 -17.74 70.42
CA LEU A 626 -48.45 -16.48 70.58
C LEU A 626 -49.22 -15.25 70.07
N ALA A 627 -50.35 -15.46 69.38
CA ALA A 627 -51.41 -14.44 69.27
C ALA A 627 -51.92 -14.01 70.66
N GLU A 628 -51.93 -14.92 71.64
CA GLU A 628 -52.40 -14.65 73.01
C GLU A 628 -51.33 -13.95 73.86
N GLN A 629 -50.04 -14.25 73.64
CA GLN A 629 -48.95 -13.71 74.46
C GLN A 629 -48.50 -12.29 74.08
N LEU A 630 -48.78 -11.82 72.86
CA LEU A 630 -48.55 -10.41 72.48
C LEU A 630 -49.43 -9.41 73.26
N LYS A 631 -50.41 -9.89 74.04
CA LYS A 631 -51.22 -9.08 74.97
C LYS A 631 -50.58 -8.87 76.36
N ALA A 632 -49.46 -9.53 76.68
CA ALA A 632 -48.98 -9.68 78.07
C ALA A 632 -47.67 -8.95 78.43
N ARG A 633 -46.88 -8.45 77.46
CA ARG A 633 -45.69 -7.61 77.72
C ARG A 633 -45.66 -6.43 76.75
N GLY A 634 -46.15 -5.29 77.22
CA GLY A 634 -46.53 -4.15 76.38
C GLY A 634 -45.43 -3.15 76.03
N ASN A 635 -45.87 -2.11 75.32
CA ASN A 635 -45.12 -1.04 74.63
C ASN A 635 -44.47 -1.52 73.31
N LEU A 636 -44.82 -1.00 72.14
CA LEU A 636 -45.64 0.19 71.83
C LEU A 636 -47.10 -0.15 71.42
N LYS A 637 -47.89 0.90 71.14
CA LYS A 637 -49.36 0.91 71.21
C LYS A 637 -50.05 0.85 69.83
N ILE A 638 -50.95 -0.13 69.67
CA ILE A 638 -52.33 -0.13 69.09
C ILE A 638 -52.70 0.84 67.92
N ASN A 639 -53.61 0.49 67.00
CA ASN A 639 -54.85 -0.28 67.20
C ASN A 639 -55.07 -1.46 66.23
N ASP A 640 -55.75 -2.49 66.75
CA ASP A 640 -55.90 -3.81 66.11
C ASP A 640 -57.11 -3.92 65.15
N VAL A 641 -57.65 -2.80 64.66
CA VAL A 641 -58.92 -2.76 63.90
C VAL A 641 -58.73 -2.97 62.38
N GLU A 642 -57.51 -2.86 61.86
CA GLU A 642 -57.17 -3.16 60.45
C GLU A 642 -56.32 -4.45 60.31
N LEU A 643 -56.09 -5.20 61.40
CA LEU A 643 -55.03 -6.23 61.43
C LEU A 643 -55.37 -7.53 60.68
N GLU A 644 -56.63 -7.73 60.27
CA GLU A 644 -57.05 -8.85 59.41
C GLU A 644 -57.09 -8.48 57.91
N GLU A 645 -56.87 -7.21 57.53
CA GLU A 645 -56.87 -6.71 56.13
C GLU A 645 -55.53 -6.07 55.70
N MET A 646 -54.46 -6.25 56.48
CA MET A 646 -53.13 -5.68 56.20
C MET A 646 -52.33 -6.50 55.18
N ASP A 647 -52.63 -6.24 53.90
CA ASP A 647 -52.06 -6.95 52.75
C ASP A 647 -50.52 -6.88 52.62
N THR A 648 -49.94 -7.93 52.04
CA THR A 648 -48.50 -8.20 51.85
C THR A 648 -47.73 -7.04 51.20
N THR A 649 -48.41 -6.23 50.40
CA THR A 649 -47.89 -5.07 49.69
C THR A 649 -47.40 -3.96 50.63
N LYS A 650 -48.09 -3.70 51.74
CA LYS A 650 -47.68 -2.68 52.75
C LYS A 650 -46.35 -3.05 53.43
N LEU A 651 -46.07 -4.34 53.59
CA LEU A 651 -44.81 -4.83 54.17
C LEU A 651 -43.61 -4.58 53.23
N ILE A 652 -43.80 -4.85 51.93
CA ILE A 652 -42.80 -4.55 50.88
C ILE A 652 -42.56 -3.04 50.78
N GLN A 653 -43.60 -2.23 50.90
CA GLN A 653 -43.49 -0.76 50.85
C GLN A 653 -42.65 -0.20 52.01
N LEU A 654 -42.79 -0.74 53.22
CA LEU A 654 -41.91 -0.46 54.35
C LEU A 654 -40.45 -0.83 54.05
N GLN A 655 -40.20 -2.04 53.51
CA GLN A 655 -38.86 -2.52 53.19
C GLN A 655 -38.17 -1.65 52.12
N VAL A 656 -38.89 -1.24 51.07
CA VAL A 656 -38.37 -0.30 50.06
C VAL A 656 -38.04 1.07 50.68
N SER A 657 -38.90 1.58 51.58
CA SER A 657 -38.65 2.86 52.28
C SER A 657 -37.38 2.84 53.14
N GLN A 658 -36.97 1.66 53.62
CA GLN A 658 -35.78 1.46 54.43
C GLN A 658 -34.52 1.41 53.56
N ILE A 659 -34.57 0.67 52.43
CA ILE A 659 -33.50 0.64 51.42
C ILE A 659 -33.21 2.05 50.86
N ASP A 660 -34.24 2.86 50.63
CA ASP A 660 -34.06 4.23 50.11
C ASP A 660 -33.60 5.25 51.18
N ARG A 661 -33.60 4.90 52.47
CA ARG A 661 -32.86 5.64 53.51
C ARG A 661 -31.38 5.28 53.49
N GLU A 662 -31.06 3.98 53.45
CA GLU A 662 -29.67 3.49 53.41
C GLU A 662 -28.89 4.02 52.18
N LYS A 663 -29.53 4.05 51.00
CA LYS A 663 -28.95 4.68 49.79
C LYS A 663 -28.62 6.16 49.98
N LYS A 664 -29.48 6.93 50.68
CA LYS A 664 -29.25 8.36 50.93
C LYS A 664 -28.06 8.55 51.86
N GLU A 665 -27.98 7.78 52.94
CA GLU A 665 -26.82 7.81 53.84
C GLU A 665 -25.50 7.43 53.13
N LEU A 666 -25.52 6.44 52.23
CA LEU A 666 -24.34 6.07 51.46
C LEU A 666 -23.91 7.18 50.50
N ASN A 667 -24.85 7.86 49.85
CA ASN A 667 -24.55 9.01 48.98
C ASN A 667 -23.97 10.19 49.76
N ASP A 668 -24.47 10.51 50.96
CA ASP A 668 -23.88 11.58 51.78
C ASP A 668 -22.50 11.18 52.34
N LYS A 669 -22.28 9.90 52.68
CA LYS A 669 -20.94 9.37 53.03
C LYS A 669 -19.96 9.51 51.85
N GLN A 670 -20.38 9.20 50.62
CA GLN A 670 -19.56 9.44 49.41
C GLN A 670 -19.28 10.93 49.20
N ARG A 671 -20.29 11.80 49.34
CA ARG A 671 -20.16 13.27 49.21
C ARG A 671 -19.17 13.88 50.20
N ILE A 672 -19.07 13.33 51.41
CA ILE A 672 -18.06 13.72 52.41
C ILE A 672 -16.66 13.25 51.97
N ILE A 673 -16.53 12.04 51.43
CA ILE A 673 -15.25 11.50 50.92
C ILE A 673 -14.75 12.33 49.73
N SER A 674 -15.60 12.69 48.76
CA SER A 674 -15.21 13.54 47.63
C SER A 674 -14.65 14.89 48.09
N LYS A 675 -15.31 15.58 49.03
CA LYS A 675 -14.78 16.82 49.63
C LYS A 675 -13.42 16.62 50.32
N ARG A 676 -13.18 15.45 50.92
CA ARG A 676 -11.91 15.11 51.56
C ARG A 676 -10.79 14.91 50.52
N VAL A 677 -11.09 14.30 49.39
CA VAL A 677 -10.17 14.16 48.24
C VAL A 677 -9.83 15.53 47.66
N ASP A 678 -10.83 16.38 47.38
CA ASP A 678 -10.63 17.76 46.92
C ASP A 678 -9.71 18.57 47.84
N HIS A 679 -9.86 18.40 49.16
CA HIS A 679 -9.03 19.08 50.15
C HIS A 679 -7.59 18.53 50.18
N ILE A 680 -7.40 17.22 50.00
CA ILE A 680 -6.08 16.58 49.90
C ILE A 680 -5.37 17.02 48.61
N GLU A 681 -6.04 16.98 47.46
CA GLU A 681 -5.46 17.49 46.20
C GLU A 681 -5.10 18.97 46.29
N ARG A 682 -5.97 19.80 46.89
CA ARG A 682 -5.69 21.23 47.09
C ARG A 682 -4.51 21.47 48.04
N ALA A 683 -4.26 20.58 49.00
CA ALA A 683 -3.07 20.62 49.85
C ALA A 683 -1.81 20.18 49.09
N LEU A 684 -1.88 19.11 48.30
CA LEU A 684 -0.76 18.62 47.49
C LEU A 684 -0.33 19.66 46.45
N ARG A 685 -1.27 20.23 45.67
CA ARG A 685 -0.97 21.29 44.69
C ARG A 685 -0.37 22.53 45.35
N LYS A 686 -0.78 22.88 46.58
CA LYS A 686 -0.16 23.97 47.36
C LYS A 686 1.27 23.68 47.82
N ALA A 687 1.63 22.42 48.05
CA ALA A 687 3.00 22.00 48.33
C ALA A 687 3.86 21.87 47.06
N GLU A 688 3.23 21.63 45.91
CA GLU A 688 3.88 21.45 44.60
C GLU A 688 4.28 22.77 43.93
N ILE A 689 3.46 23.83 44.03
CA ILE A 689 3.74 25.18 43.48
C ILE A 689 5.17 25.67 43.80
N PRO A 690 5.65 25.73 45.06
CA PRO A 690 7.01 26.20 45.38
C PRO A 690 8.15 25.23 45.02
N LEU A 691 7.83 24.06 44.44
CA LEU A 691 8.78 23.17 43.78
C LEU A 691 8.82 23.43 42.28
N LEU A 692 7.65 23.63 41.66
CA LEU A 692 7.53 24.02 40.24
C LEU A 692 8.17 25.38 39.97
N GLU A 693 8.03 26.35 40.86
CA GLU A 693 8.72 27.65 40.77
C GLU A 693 10.24 27.48 40.72
N LYS A 694 10.81 26.61 41.57
CA LYS A 694 12.27 26.35 41.62
C LYS A 694 12.79 25.54 40.45
N ASP A 695 11.98 24.63 39.90
CA ASP A 695 12.33 23.89 38.70
C ASP A 695 12.25 24.80 37.46
N TYR A 696 11.31 25.76 37.45
CA TYR A 696 11.21 26.79 36.43
C TYR A 696 12.37 27.82 36.49
N GLU A 697 12.80 28.23 37.69
CA GLU A 697 14.03 29.05 37.88
C GLU A 697 15.27 28.35 37.31
N ARG A 698 15.42 27.04 37.56
CA ARG A 698 16.51 26.22 36.99
C ARG A 698 16.40 26.15 35.48
N GLN A 699 15.21 25.87 34.95
CA GLN A 699 14.99 25.82 33.52
C GLN A 699 15.33 27.17 32.86
N GLN A 700 14.94 28.31 33.45
CA GLN A 700 15.34 29.63 32.94
C GLN A 700 16.85 29.83 32.93
N ALA A 701 17.57 29.35 33.95
CA ALA A 701 19.03 29.43 34.00
C ALA A 701 19.70 28.56 32.91
N ASP A 702 19.24 27.31 32.74
CA ASP A 702 19.75 26.38 31.73
C ASP A 702 19.41 26.84 30.31
N ASP A 703 18.17 27.27 30.05
CA ASP A 703 17.73 27.80 28.75
C ASP A 703 18.49 29.08 28.39
N LYS A 704 18.76 29.96 29.37
CA LYS A 704 19.59 31.16 29.18
C LYS A 704 21.05 30.79 28.84
N ALA A 705 21.66 29.88 29.59
CA ALA A 705 23.03 29.44 29.34
C ALA A 705 23.16 28.76 27.97
N ALA A 706 22.16 27.95 27.57
CA ALA A 706 22.10 27.34 26.24
C ALA A 706 21.93 28.39 25.12
N HIS A 707 21.10 29.42 25.33
CA HIS A 707 20.92 30.52 24.39
C HIS A 707 22.20 31.37 24.25
N GLU A 708 22.88 31.70 25.34
CA GLU A 708 24.15 32.44 25.33
C GLU A 708 25.27 31.64 24.64
N ALA A 709 25.39 30.34 24.93
CA ALA A 709 26.33 29.45 24.23
C ALA A 709 26.02 29.31 22.73
N SER A 710 24.73 29.20 22.38
CA SER A 710 24.26 29.15 20.98
C SER A 710 24.60 30.44 20.23
N ASN A 711 24.38 31.60 20.85
CA ASN A 711 24.72 32.89 20.25
C ASN A 711 26.24 33.08 20.10
N ALA A 712 27.04 32.69 21.10
CA ALA A 712 28.50 32.74 21.01
C ALA A 712 29.01 31.86 19.85
N ALA A 713 28.50 30.63 19.73
CA ALA A 713 28.83 29.73 18.62
C ALA A 713 28.35 30.28 17.27
N MET A 714 27.16 30.91 17.21
CA MET A 714 26.65 31.52 15.99
C MET A 714 27.51 32.71 15.54
N ILE A 715 27.95 33.57 16.46
CA ILE A 715 28.85 34.69 16.17
C ILE A 715 30.21 34.20 15.69
N MET A 716 30.83 33.24 16.39
CA MET A 716 32.13 32.67 15.97
C MET A 716 32.05 32.01 14.58
N ASN A 717 30.99 31.24 14.30
CA ASN A 717 30.78 30.64 12.99
C ASN A 717 30.52 31.69 11.90
N ALA A 718 29.79 32.77 12.21
CA ALA A 718 29.54 33.88 11.29
C ALA A 718 30.82 34.69 11.01
N GLU A 719 31.68 34.91 12.01
CA GLU A 719 33.00 35.52 11.83
C GLU A 719 33.91 34.66 10.95
N GLN A 720 33.99 33.36 11.22
CA GLN A 720 34.80 32.44 10.41
C GLN A 720 34.28 32.40 8.96
N ALA A 721 32.98 32.19 8.77
CA ALA A 721 32.37 32.20 7.44
C ALA A 721 32.54 33.54 6.72
N HIS A 722 32.55 34.67 7.44
CA HIS A 722 32.85 35.99 6.86
C HIS A 722 34.32 36.13 6.45
N ARG A 723 35.27 35.63 7.26
CA ARG A 723 36.70 35.60 6.89
C ARG A 723 36.93 34.76 5.64
N GLU A 724 36.39 33.54 5.60
CA GLU A 724 36.42 32.64 4.44
C GLU A 724 35.72 33.27 3.21
N ALA A 725 34.61 33.98 3.39
CA ALA A 725 33.92 34.72 2.32
C ALA A 725 34.73 35.92 1.81
N VAL A 726 35.50 36.60 2.67
CA VAL A 726 36.40 37.70 2.26
C VAL A 726 37.62 37.16 1.52
N GLU A 727 38.24 36.07 1.99
CA GLU A 727 39.35 35.42 1.31
C GLU A 727 38.94 34.86 -0.07
N THR A 728 37.79 34.18 -0.14
CA THR A 728 37.26 33.70 -1.42
C THR A 728 36.84 34.85 -2.35
N LYS A 729 36.28 35.95 -1.82
CA LYS A 729 36.02 37.18 -2.60
C LYS A 729 37.32 37.81 -3.13
N GLN A 730 38.40 37.86 -2.34
CA GLN A 730 39.71 38.36 -2.79
C GLN A 730 40.35 37.43 -3.84
N ARG A 731 40.17 36.12 -3.72
CA ARG A 731 40.61 35.15 -4.74
C ARG A 731 39.82 35.31 -6.04
N LEU A 732 38.50 35.44 -5.95
CA LEU A 732 37.60 35.53 -7.11
C LEU A 732 37.63 36.92 -7.78
N SER A 733 37.98 38.00 -7.06
CA SER A 733 38.11 39.34 -7.67
C SER A 733 39.14 39.36 -8.80
N ARG A 734 40.17 38.52 -8.73
CA ARG A 734 41.20 38.32 -9.78
C ARG A 734 40.66 37.73 -11.08
N MET A 735 39.43 37.21 -11.08
CA MET A 735 38.74 36.61 -12.24
C MET A 735 37.47 37.38 -12.61
N MET A 736 37.19 38.52 -11.97
CA MET A 736 35.95 39.27 -12.23
C MET A 736 35.91 39.89 -13.62
N ASP A 737 37.05 40.27 -14.18
CA ASP A 737 37.15 40.85 -15.52
C ASP A 737 36.87 39.79 -16.59
N ASP A 738 37.52 38.62 -16.50
CA ASP A 738 37.24 37.42 -17.32
C ASP A 738 35.76 37.03 -17.25
N TYR A 739 35.20 36.99 -16.04
CA TYR A 739 33.78 36.72 -15.83
C TYR A 739 32.89 37.79 -16.48
N SER A 740 33.27 39.07 -16.44
CA SER A 740 32.51 40.15 -17.07
C SER A 740 32.51 40.06 -18.60
N ASP A 741 33.63 39.64 -19.20
CA ASP A 741 33.78 39.41 -20.63
C ASP A 741 33.02 38.16 -21.08
N LEU A 742 33.15 37.05 -20.35
CA LEU A 742 32.36 35.82 -20.57
C LEU A 742 30.85 36.13 -20.45
N ARG A 743 30.45 36.88 -19.42
CA ARG A 743 29.06 37.30 -19.20
C ARG A 743 28.56 38.22 -20.31
N ARG A 744 29.39 39.14 -20.84
CA ARG A 744 29.03 39.95 -22.02
C ARG A 744 28.84 39.08 -23.27
N LYS A 745 29.75 38.13 -23.53
CA LYS A 745 29.62 37.17 -24.66
C LYS A 745 28.34 36.33 -24.56
N ILE A 746 28.07 35.73 -23.39
CA ILE A 746 26.87 34.92 -23.14
C ILE A 746 25.60 35.78 -23.18
N ALA A 747 25.61 36.99 -22.63
CA ALA A 747 24.46 37.90 -22.68
C ALA A 747 24.12 38.29 -24.12
N GLY A 748 25.10 38.67 -24.95
CA GLY A 748 24.89 38.97 -26.36
C GLY A 748 24.36 37.78 -27.15
N GLN A 749 24.91 36.58 -26.94
CA GLN A 749 24.40 35.34 -27.56
C GLN A 749 22.94 35.05 -27.16
N ARG A 750 22.62 35.14 -25.86
CA ARG A 750 21.25 34.95 -25.35
C ARG A 750 20.29 36.04 -25.83
N GLU A 751 20.76 37.27 -26.03
CA GLU A 751 19.95 38.35 -26.57
C GLU A 751 19.63 38.13 -28.06
N VAL A 752 20.59 37.69 -28.87
CA VAL A 752 20.35 37.27 -30.26
C VAL A 752 19.38 36.09 -30.34
N GLU A 753 19.54 35.08 -29.47
CA GLU A 753 18.62 33.93 -29.38
C GLU A 753 17.20 34.35 -28.97
N LEU A 754 17.09 35.30 -28.03
CA LEU A 754 15.83 35.85 -27.54
C LEU A 754 15.15 36.77 -28.58
N GLN A 755 15.92 37.50 -29.40
CA GLN A 755 15.40 38.23 -30.56
C GLN A 755 14.85 37.27 -31.62
N LYS A 756 15.57 36.17 -31.94
CA LYS A 756 15.07 35.12 -32.86
C LYS A 756 13.76 34.51 -32.34
N ARG A 757 13.70 34.07 -31.07
CA ARG A 757 12.46 33.55 -30.47
C ARG A 757 11.33 34.58 -30.47
N LYS A 758 11.60 35.87 -30.25
CA LYS A 758 10.59 36.93 -30.36
C LYS A 758 10.06 37.09 -31.79
N ALA A 759 10.92 36.97 -32.82
CA ALA A 759 10.51 37.02 -34.23
C ALA A 759 9.63 35.82 -34.60
N GLU A 760 10.08 34.60 -34.28
CA GLU A 760 9.30 33.37 -34.51
C GLU A 760 7.92 33.42 -33.83
N MET A 761 7.86 33.89 -32.58
CA MET A 761 6.61 33.99 -31.84
C MET A 761 5.68 35.07 -32.40
N LYS A 762 6.22 36.19 -32.91
CA LYS A 762 5.42 37.17 -33.68
C LYS A 762 4.83 36.54 -34.94
N GLU A 763 5.64 35.86 -35.76
CA GLU A 763 5.13 35.16 -36.95
C GLU A 763 4.04 34.14 -36.63
N LYS A 764 4.24 33.32 -35.59
CA LYS A 764 3.25 32.32 -35.14
C LYS A 764 1.95 33.00 -34.69
N ILE A 765 2.05 34.14 -33.98
CA ILE A 765 0.90 34.96 -33.58
C ILE A 765 0.20 35.59 -34.80
N ASP A 766 0.93 36.10 -35.79
CA ASP A 766 0.35 36.78 -36.94
C ASP A 766 -0.25 35.80 -37.96
N LYS A 767 0.34 34.61 -38.14
CA LYS A 767 -0.26 33.46 -38.83
C LYS A 767 -1.56 33.01 -38.13
N ALA A 768 -1.59 32.93 -36.80
CA ALA A 768 -2.81 32.63 -36.04
C ALA A 768 -3.88 33.73 -36.15
N LYS A 769 -3.48 35.02 -36.20
CA LYS A 769 -4.41 36.13 -36.47
C LYS A 769 -4.99 36.07 -37.89
N ALA A 770 -4.20 35.68 -38.90
CA ALA A 770 -4.68 35.53 -40.28
C ALA A 770 -5.74 34.43 -40.36
N ALA A 771 -5.43 33.21 -39.90
CA ALA A 771 -6.38 32.10 -39.85
C ALA A 771 -7.66 32.43 -39.05
N ARG A 772 -7.58 33.26 -38.01
CA ARG A 772 -8.76 33.74 -37.28
C ARG A 772 -9.61 34.73 -38.10
N ARG A 773 -9.01 35.58 -38.94
CA ARG A 773 -9.77 36.48 -39.85
C ARG A 773 -10.50 35.67 -40.92
N GLU A 774 -9.84 34.67 -41.51
CA GLU A 774 -10.45 33.79 -42.51
C GLU A 774 -11.66 33.04 -41.96
N LYS A 775 -11.57 32.49 -40.73
CA LYS A 775 -12.71 31.86 -40.06
C LYS A 775 -13.87 32.83 -39.83
N VAL A 776 -13.60 34.02 -39.30
CA VAL A 776 -14.63 35.04 -39.05
C VAL A 776 -15.24 35.59 -40.34
N LEU A 777 -14.53 35.56 -41.47
CA LEU A 777 -15.10 35.87 -42.78
C LEU A 777 -16.07 34.77 -43.23
N LYS A 778 -15.67 33.50 -43.17
CA LYS A 778 -16.54 32.36 -43.53
C LYS A 778 -17.79 32.27 -42.66
N GLU A 779 -17.63 32.36 -41.33
CA GLU A 779 -18.75 32.42 -40.37
C GLU A 779 -19.74 33.54 -40.71
N ARG A 780 -19.27 34.65 -41.30
CA ARG A 780 -20.10 35.81 -41.68
C ARG A 780 -20.75 35.65 -43.05
N GLU A 781 -20.13 34.93 -43.98
CA GLU A 781 -20.73 34.56 -45.27
C GLU A 781 -21.82 33.50 -45.08
N GLU A 782 -21.55 32.46 -44.27
CA GLU A 782 -22.51 31.44 -43.84
C GLU A 782 -23.71 32.07 -43.11
N ALA A 783 -23.47 33.05 -42.22
CA ALA A 783 -24.55 33.76 -41.53
C ALA A 783 -25.47 34.56 -42.47
N ARG A 784 -24.95 35.17 -43.54
CA ARG A 784 -25.81 35.84 -44.54
C ARG A 784 -26.68 34.86 -45.31
N LEU A 785 -26.11 33.74 -45.74
CA LEU A 785 -26.83 32.71 -46.48
C LEU A 785 -27.98 32.12 -45.64
N ALA A 786 -27.76 31.95 -44.33
CA ALA A 786 -28.81 31.57 -43.39
C ALA A 786 -29.90 32.65 -43.21
N GLU A 787 -29.53 33.94 -43.18
CA GLU A 787 -30.48 35.06 -43.08
C GLU A 787 -31.32 35.22 -44.37
N GLU A 788 -30.73 35.01 -45.54
CA GLU A 788 -31.40 35.02 -46.83
C GLU A 788 -32.37 33.83 -46.98
N ALA A 789 -31.97 32.62 -46.56
CA ALA A 789 -32.84 31.45 -46.54
C ALA A 789 -34.04 31.62 -45.60
N LEU A 790 -33.84 32.17 -44.39
CA LEU A 790 -34.93 32.44 -43.44
C LEU A 790 -35.94 33.47 -43.98
N LYS A 791 -35.49 34.49 -44.72
CA LYS A 791 -36.40 35.47 -45.35
C LYS A 791 -37.27 34.84 -46.43
N GLN A 792 -36.70 33.99 -47.29
CA GLN A 792 -37.47 33.25 -48.30
C GLN A 792 -38.52 32.33 -47.63
N GLU A 793 -38.18 31.72 -46.50
CA GLU A 793 -39.14 30.90 -45.74
C GLU A 793 -40.24 31.75 -45.08
N GLU A 794 -39.91 32.93 -44.54
CA GLU A 794 -40.93 33.86 -44.00
C GLU A 794 -41.84 34.46 -45.08
N GLU A 795 -41.34 34.74 -46.29
CA GLU A 795 -42.16 35.19 -47.41
C GLU A 795 -43.13 34.11 -47.90
N GLN A 796 -42.68 32.86 -48.04
CA GLN A 796 -43.55 31.73 -48.38
C GLN A 796 -44.65 31.53 -47.32
N ARG A 797 -44.28 31.51 -46.03
CA ARG A 797 -45.25 31.42 -44.92
C ARG A 797 -46.19 32.65 -44.89
N ALA A 798 -45.76 33.84 -45.30
CA ALA A 798 -46.63 35.02 -45.38
C ALA A 798 -47.64 34.92 -46.53
N ALA A 799 -47.25 34.38 -47.69
CA ALA A 799 -48.12 34.23 -48.86
C ALA A 799 -49.27 33.23 -48.62
N GLU A 800 -49.02 32.10 -47.97
CA GLU A 800 -50.09 31.17 -47.57
C GLU A 800 -51.08 31.81 -46.58
N GLN A 801 -50.54 32.60 -45.65
CA GLN A 801 -51.33 33.24 -44.59
C GLN A 801 -52.21 34.38 -45.13
N ALA A 802 -51.75 35.13 -46.13
CA ALA A 802 -52.56 36.13 -46.80
C ALA A 802 -53.81 35.53 -47.46
N ARG A 803 -53.68 34.37 -48.14
CA ARG A 803 -54.84 33.70 -48.78
C ARG A 803 -55.86 33.18 -47.77
N LEU A 804 -55.40 32.62 -46.65
CA LEU A 804 -56.28 32.16 -45.56
C LEU A 804 -57.01 33.32 -44.87
N GLU A 805 -56.36 34.48 -44.73
CA GLU A 805 -57.00 35.67 -44.14
C GLU A 805 -57.98 36.36 -45.10
N GLU A 806 -57.76 36.29 -46.41
CA GLU A 806 -58.69 36.82 -47.42
C GLU A 806 -60.02 36.02 -47.45
N GLU A 807 -59.91 34.68 -47.42
CA GLU A 807 -61.07 33.77 -47.33
C GLU A 807 -61.87 33.93 -46.02
N GLN A 808 -61.19 34.23 -44.90
CA GLN A 808 -61.84 34.49 -43.62
C GLN A 808 -62.52 35.86 -43.55
N ARG A 809 -61.93 36.92 -44.12
CA ARG A 809 -62.54 38.27 -44.14
C ARG A 809 -63.88 38.28 -44.86
N ALA A 810 -63.99 37.58 -46.00
CA ALA A 810 -65.25 37.44 -46.74
C ALA A 810 -66.37 36.79 -45.91
N GLN A 811 -66.03 35.89 -44.96
CA GLN A 811 -67.00 35.24 -44.08
C GLN A 811 -67.37 36.06 -42.84
N GLU A 812 -66.52 37.01 -42.42
CA GLU A 812 -66.84 37.95 -41.34
C GLU A 812 -67.64 39.16 -41.81
N GLU A 813 -67.36 39.69 -43.01
CA GLU A 813 -68.02 40.86 -43.56
C GLU A 813 -69.52 40.61 -43.79
N ALA A 814 -69.86 39.41 -44.29
CA ALA A 814 -71.24 38.95 -44.42
C ALA A 814 -72.00 38.87 -43.08
N LYS A 815 -71.31 38.60 -41.96
CA LYS A 815 -71.94 38.51 -40.62
C LYS A 815 -72.06 39.87 -39.95
N ARG A 816 -71.06 40.75 -40.10
CA ARG A 816 -71.09 42.11 -39.54
C ARG A 816 -72.20 42.96 -40.13
N ALA A 817 -72.51 42.79 -41.42
CA ALA A 817 -73.64 43.47 -42.06
C ALA A 817 -75.01 43.13 -41.41
N GLU A 818 -75.18 41.91 -40.90
CA GLU A 818 -76.40 41.46 -40.22
C GLU A 818 -76.49 42.01 -38.78
N GLU A 819 -75.36 42.07 -38.05
CA GLU A 819 -75.30 42.63 -36.70
C GLU A 819 -75.38 44.17 -36.63
N GLU A 820 -74.85 44.91 -37.61
CA GLU A 820 -74.94 46.38 -37.64
C GLU A 820 -76.38 46.87 -37.84
N ALA A 821 -77.15 46.19 -38.70
CA ALA A 821 -78.57 46.50 -38.92
C ALA A 821 -79.40 46.36 -37.64
N ALA A 822 -79.11 45.34 -36.82
CA ALA A 822 -79.76 45.14 -35.53
C ALA A 822 -79.37 46.21 -34.48
N ASN A 823 -78.08 46.57 -34.42
CA ASN A 823 -77.58 47.53 -33.43
C ASN A 823 -77.99 48.98 -33.72
N ALA A 824 -78.09 49.38 -34.99
CA ALA A 824 -78.55 50.72 -35.39
C ALA A 824 -79.98 51.02 -34.86
N ALA A 825 -80.89 50.05 -34.97
CA ALA A 825 -82.27 50.16 -34.48
C ALA A 825 -82.38 50.24 -32.94
N ALA A 826 -81.38 49.74 -32.20
CA ALA A 826 -81.32 49.78 -30.75
C ALA A 826 -80.76 51.11 -30.21
N ASN A 827 -79.70 51.65 -30.83
CA ASN A 827 -79.01 52.84 -30.33
C ASN A 827 -79.83 54.13 -30.50
N ALA A 828 -80.55 54.30 -31.61
CA ALA A 828 -81.41 55.47 -31.84
C ALA A 828 -82.47 55.67 -30.73
N LYS A 829 -82.93 54.59 -30.08
CA LYS A 829 -83.88 54.65 -28.95
C LYS A 829 -83.22 54.98 -27.60
N ARG A 830 -81.89 54.87 -27.49
CA ARG A 830 -81.11 55.19 -26.28
C ARG A 830 -80.64 56.64 -26.25
N GLU A 831 -80.19 57.20 -27.38
CA GLU A 831 -79.66 58.57 -27.41
C GLU A 831 -80.71 59.63 -27.05
N ALA A 832 -81.93 59.49 -27.57
CA ALA A 832 -83.05 60.38 -27.26
C ALA A 832 -83.39 60.46 -25.75
N GLN A 833 -83.09 59.41 -24.97
CA GLN A 833 -83.30 59.38 -23.51
C GLN A 833 -82.13 59.98 -22.71
N LEU A 834 -80.96 60.15 -23.34
CA LEU A 834 -79.74 60.68 -22.72
C LEU A 834 -79.59 62.19 -22.91
N GLU A 835 -79.99 62.74 -24.07
CA GLU A 835 -79.99 64.20 -24.30
C GLU A 835 -80.89 64.95 -23.30
N ALA A 836 -82.09 64.43 -23.04
CA ALA A 836 -83.05 65.05 -22.11
C ALA A 836 -82.45 65.22 -20.70
N LYS A 837 -81.71 64.22 -20.21
CA LYS A 837 -81.12 64.21 -18.86
C LYS A 837 -79.87 65.08 -18.74
N ARG A 838 -79.17 65.39 -19.84
CA ARG A 838 -77.98 66.26 -19.80
C ARG A 838 -78.36 67.73 -19.61
N LYS A 839 -79.36 68.23 -20.33
CA LYS A 839 -79.80 69.63 -20.28
C LYS A 839 -80.33 70.03 -18.89
N GLU A 840 -80.89 69.07 -18.15
CA GLU A 840 -81.36 69.26 -16.77
C GLU A 840 -80.21 69.37 -15.75
N GLN A 841 -79.06 68.72 -16.00
CA GLN A 841 -77.90 68.72 -15.09
C GLN A 841 -77.02 69.97 -15.22
N GLU A 842 -76.84 70.52 -16.43
CA GLU A 842 -76.05 71.74 -16.64
C GLU A 842 -76.65 72.97 -15.93
N ALA A 843 -77.97 73.08 -15.90
CA ALA A 843 -78.68 74.16 -15.21
C ALA A 843 -78.50 74.15 -13.68
N ALA A 844 -78.27 72.99 -13.07
CA ALA A 844 -78.04 72.85 -11.63
C ALA A 844 -76.62 73.28 -11.22
N ILE A 845 -75.61 72.91 -12.01
CA ILE A 845 -74.19 73.16 -11.73
C ILE A 845 -73.85 74.66 -11.77
N ALA A 846 -74.61 75.45 -12.54
CA ALA A 846 -74.42 76.90 -12.63
C ALA A 846 -74.80 77.67 -11.35
N LYS A 847 -75.78 77.20 -10.56
CA LYS A 847 -76.24 77.91 -9.35
C LYS A 847 -75.30 77.72 -8.16
N LEU A 848 -74.88 76.48 -7.91
CA LEU A 848 -74.04 76.10 -6.76
C LEU A 848 -72.73 76.91 -6.67
N LYS A 849 -72.14 77.26 -7.82
CA LYS A 849 -70.90 78.05 -7.90
C LYS A 849 -71.04 79.51 -7.43
N TYR A 850 -72.26 80.03 -7.27
CA TYR A 850 -72.51 81.36 -6.72
C TYR A 850 -72.73 81.33 -5.20
N GLU A 851 -73.04 80.17 -4.64
CA GLU A 851 -73.30 79.98 -3.20
C GLU A 851 -72.00 79.57 -2.47
N GLU A 852 -71.13 78.80 -3.12
CA GLU A 852 -69.84 78.32 -2.60
C GLU A 852 -68.84 79.45 -2.26
N GLU A 853 -68.97 80.63 -2.87
CA GLU A 853 -68.15 81.80 -2.56
C GLU A 853 -68.58 82.52 -1.26
N ALA A 854 -69.82 82.32 -0.79
CA ALA A 854 -70.34 82.92 0.44
C ALA A 854 -70.00 82.12 1.72
N GLU A 855 -69.90 80.78 1.63
CA GLU A 855 -69.78 79.91 2.81
C GLU A 855 -68.38 79.89 3.45
N LYS A 856 -67.32 80.27 2.71
CA LYS A 856 -65.95 80.44 3.26
C LYS A 856 -65.86 81.44 4.41
N ARG A 857 -66.92 82.23 4.66
CA ARG A 857 -67.05 83.16 5.79
C ARG A 857 -67.64 82.53 7.06
N ARG A 858 -67.83 81.20 7.14
CA ARG A 858 -68.48 80.51 8.28
C ARG A 858 -67.70 79.42 9.01
N GLU A 859 -66.63 78.86 8.43
CA GLU A 859 -65.89 77.76 9.07
C GLU A 859 -65.00 78.17 10.26
N GLU A 860 -64.82 79.46 10.52
CA GLU A 860 -63.93 80.06 11.54
C GLU A 860 -64.34 79.78 13.01
N ARG A 861 -65.13 78.74 13.33
CA ARG A 861 -65.72 78.61 14.68
C ARG A 861 -65.95 77.22 15.30
N ARG A 862 -65.95 76.10 14.56
CA ARG A 862 -66.26 74.75 15.09
C ARG A 862 -65.32 73.70 14.48
N ARG A 863 -64.13 73.39 15.03
CA ARG A 863 -63.68 73.27 16.44
C ARG A 863 -64.33 72.09 17.18
N ALA A 864 -63.47 71.23 17.76
CA ALA A 864 -63.71 70.07 18.64
C ALA A 864 -64.00 68.67 18.02
N GLN A 865 -62.92 67.88 17.84
CA GLN A 865 -62.70 66.49 18.35
C GLN A 865 -63.66 65.31 18.00
N GLY A 866 -63.09 64.20 17.48
CA GLY A 866 -63.30 62.85 18.09
C GLY A 866 -63.70 61.61 17.24
N ILE A 867 -62.71 60.81 16.79
CA ILE A 867 -62.48 59.33 17.01
C ILE A 867 -63.70 58.43 17.42
N PRO A 868 -63.89 57.13 16.98
CA PRO A 868 -63.49 56.34 15.78
C PRO A 868 -64.64 55.42 15.20
N GLY A 869 -64.37 54.46 14.27
CA GLY A 869 -65.15 53.18 14.21
C GLY A 869 -65.32 52.34 12.90
N THR A 870 -64.65 51.17 12.81
CA THR A 870 -65.11 49.84 12.29
C THR A 870 -65.79 49.58 10.90
N ALA A 871 -65.06 48.83 10.05
CA ALA A 871 -65.40 47.49 9.45
C ALA A 871 -66.36 47.23 8.24
N SER A 872 -65.80 46.59 7.18
CA SER A 872 -66.34 45.41 6.42
C SER A 872 -67.54 45.57 5.43
N PRO A 873 -67.92 44.56 4.58
CA PRO A 873 -67.10 43.72 3.67
C PRO A 873 -67.76 43.29 2.29
N LYS A 874 -66.98 42.61 1.40
CA LYS A 874 -67.41 41.55 0.41
C LYS A 874 -68.23 41.98 -0.88
N PRO A 875 -68.52 41.09 -1.89
CA PRO A 875 -67.53 40.48 -2.82
C PRO A 875 -68.00 40.21 -4.31
N ASN A 876 -67.10 39.65 -5.15
CA ASN A 876 -67.30 38.78 -6.34
C ASN A 876 -68.05 39.23 -7.63
N GLY A 877 -67.56 38.78 -8.81
CA GLY A 877 -68.40 38.56 -10.02
C GLY A 877 -67.69 38.47 -11.40
N ALA A 878 -67.60 37.24 -11.96
CA ALA A 878 -67.59 36.82 -13.39
C ALA A 878 -66.69 37.48 -14.50
N ASP A 879 -65.94 36.64 -15.23
CA ASP A 879 -66.16 36.13 -16.63
C ASP A 879 -67.06 36.90 -17.65
N PRO A 880 -67.03 36.60 -18.97
CA PRO A 880 -66.10 35.76 -19.79
C PRO A 880 -65.68 36.37 -21.16
N GLY A 881 -64.97 35.61 -22.03
CA GLY A 881 -65.18 35.68 -23.49
C GLY A 881 -63.97 35.88 -24.43
N ALA A 882 -64.25 35.78 -25.74
CA ALA A 882 -63.35 35.90 -26.92
C ALA A 882 -62.24 34.82 -27.07
N GLY A 883 -61.70 34.54 -28.27
CA GLY A 883 -61.99 35.09 -29.60
C GLY A 883 -60.79 35.82 -30.24
N ALA A 884 -60.64 35.72 -31.57
CA ALA A 884 -59.63 36.35 -32.44
C ALA A 884 -58.14 35.99 -32.18
N TRP A 885 -57.50 35.34 -33.16
CA TRP A 885 -56.07 34.98 -33.17
C TRP A 885 -55.47 35.20 -34.59
N ARG A 886 -54.81 36.34 -34.88
CA ARG A 886 -53.74 36.39 -35.91
C ARG A 886 -52.93 37.69 -36.03
N SER A 887 -51.59 37.54 -36.04
CA SER A 887 -50.57 38.50 -36.53
C SER A 887 -50.43 39.86 -35.78
N LYS A 888 -49.27 40.54 -35.72
CA LYS A 888 -47.87 40.14 -35.99
C LYS A 888 -46.91 41.01 -35.13
N ALA A 889 -45.74 40.45 -34.79
CA ALA A 889 -44.47 41.13 -34.40
C ALA A 889 -44.29 41.82 -33.00
N ALA A 890 -43.26 41.31 -32.30
CA ALA A 890 -42.17 42.04 -31.61
C ALA A 890 -42.30 42.65 -30.18
N THR A 891 -41.44 42.15 -29.26
CA THR A 891 -40.67 42.86 -28.19
C THR A 891 -41.42 43.56 -27.00
N THR A 892 -40.95 43.63 -25.74
CA THR A 892 -39.87 42.96 -24.95
C THR A 892 -40.06 43.15 -23.42
N ALA A 893 -39.56 42.20 -22.60
CA ALA A 893 -39.08 42.32 -21.19
C ALA A 893 -40.06 42.59 -19.98
N PRO A 894 -39.99 41.71 -18.94
CA PRO A 894 -40.22 41.99 -17.50
C PRO A 894 -38.99 41.62 -16.62
N SER A 895 -38.74 41.95 -15.34
CA SER A 895 -39.41 42.60 -14.17
C SER A 895 -40.24 41.71 -13.19
N SER A 896 -40.08 41.69 -11.84
CA SER A 896 -38.90 41.86 -10.92
C SER A 896 -39.29 41.80 -9.41
N THR A 897 -38.59 41.01 -8.56
CA THR A 897 -38.55 41.07 -7.05
C THR A 897 -39.91 40.91 -6.33
N PRO A 898 -40.09 41.08 -4.99
CA PRO A 898 -39.20 41.18 -3.79
C PRO A 898 -39.39 39.95 -2.86
N PRO A 899 -39.30 39.95 -1.50
CA PRO A 899 -38.68 40.83 -0.47
C PRO A 899 -37.61 40.06 0.36
N SER A 900 -37.23 40.27 1.65
CA SER A 900 -37.56 41.19 2.78
C SER A 900 -36.39 41.27 3.79
N GLY A 901 -36.46 42.11 4.84
CA GLY A 901 -35.56 42.09 6.02
C GLY A 901 -34.97 43.48 6.42
N PRO A 902 -35.04 43.94 7.70
CA PRO A 902 -34.64 45.30 8.12
C PRO A 902 -33.37 45.38 9.02
N SER A 903 -32.75 46.54 9.35
CA SER A 903 -32.55 47.81 8.60
C SER A 903 -31.64 48.84 9.33
N THR A 904 -30.53 49.27 8.70
CA THR A 904 -29.94 50.67 8.71
C THR A 904 -29.42 51.30 10.03
N PRO A 905 -28.70 52.47 10.04
CA PRO A 905 -28.30 53.37 8.92
C PRO A 905 -26.81 53.84 8.85
N ALA A 906 -26.43 54.36 7.66
CA ALA A 906 -25.34 55.31 7.34
C ALA A 906 -23.85 54.86 7.58
N ALA A 907 -22.82 55.41 6.90
CA ALA A 907 -22.75 56.52 5.93
C ALA A 907 -21.93 56.14 4.64
N SER A 908 -21.49 57.13 3.85
CA SER A 908 -21.23 57.00 2.40
C SER A 908 -19.77 57.20 1.90
N THR A 909 -19.57 56.94 0.60
CA THR A 909 -18.36 57.15 -0.26
C THR A 909 -17.23 56.12 -0.16
N GLY A 910 -16.58 55.63 -1.24
CA GLY A 910 -17.00 55.52 -2.66
C GLY A 910 -15.95 55.93 -3.72
N LYS A 911 -15.62 55.04 -4.69
CA LYS A 911 -15.13 55.41 -6.06
C LYS A 911 -15.04 54.24 -7.09
N TRP A 912 -15.95 54.29 -8.06
CA TRP A 912 -15.89 53.98 -9.51
C TRP A 912 -14.65 53.27 -10.14
N VAL A 913 -14.89 52.20 -10.94
CA VAL A 913 -13.96 51.63 -11.96
C VAL A 913 -14.73 50.99 -13.14
N PRO A 914 -14.49 51.42 -14.41
CA PRO A 914 -14.89 50.69 -15.62
C PRO A 914 -13.82 50.76 -16.77
N PRO A 915 -14.06 50.24 -17.99
CA PRO A 915 -14.38 48.83 -18.25
C PRO A 915 -13.62 48.24 -19.47
N SER A 916 -12.75 47.24 -19.29
CA SER A 916 -12.18 46.47 -20.42
C SER A 916 -12.04 44.97 -20.14
N ARG A 917 -13.11 44.22 -20.46
CA ARG A 917 -13.19 42.76 -20.73
C ARG A 917 -12.27 41.86 -19.89
N ARG A 918 -12.74 41.05 -18.93
CA ARG A 918 -14.00 40.27 -18.84
C ARG A 918 -14.33 39.50 -20.13
N ALA A 919 -13.92 38.23 -20.20
CA ALA A 919 -14.71 37.09 -20.71
C ALA A 919 -13.94 35.76 -20.46
N ALA A 920 -14.55 34.58 -20.33
CA ALA A 920 -15.78 34.16 -19.64
C ALA A 920 -15.98 32.64 -19.89
N ALA A 921 -16.49 31.92 -18.89
CA ALA A 921 -17.20 30.63 -19.01
C ALA A 921 -16.38 29.41 -19.55
N ALA A 922 -16.84 28.16 -19.42
CA ALA A 922 -18.11 27.67 -18.87
C ALA A 922 -17.93 26.52 -17.85
N GLU A 923 -19.03 26.13 -17.19
CA GLU A 923 -19.09 25.10 -16.14
C GLU A 923 -19.82 23.82 -16.65
N PRO A 924 -20.44 22.90 -15.87
CA PRO A 924 -20.54 21.48 -16.25
C PRO A 924 -21.96 21.11 -16.74
N PRO A 925 -22.37 19.83 -16.70
CA PRO A 925 -23.30 19.43 -15.62
C PRO A 925 -23.05 18.00 -15.06
N ALA A 926 -23.16 17.76 -13.73
CA ALA A 926 -24.33 17.16 -13.03
C ALA A 926 -24.33 15.60 -12.98
N ARG A 927 -25.07 14.84 -12.13
CA ARG A 927 -25.84 14.95 -10.85
C ARG A 927 -26.20 13.46 -10.48
N ILE A 928 -26.62 12.98 -9.31
CA ILE A 928 -26.93 13.47 -7.93
C ILE A 928 -26.61 12.24 -6.98
N ALA A 929 -26.61 12.21 -5.65
CA ALA A 929 -27.48 12.80 -4.63
C ALA A 929 -26.77 13.02 -3.25
N SER A 930 -27.56 13.09 -2.18
CA SER A 930 -27.22 12.91 -0.75
C SER A 930 -28.46 12.22 -0.08
N PRO A 931 -28.72 12.13 1.26
CA PRO A 931 -28.11 12.73 2.47
C PRO A 931 -27.21 11.69 3.22
N ALA A 932 -26.85 11.75 4.52
CA ALA A 932 -27.27 12.56 5.67
C ALA A 932 -26.20 12.74 6.77
N SER A 933 -26.58 13.45 7.83
CA SER A 933 -25.88 13.77 9.10
C SER A 933 -26.23 12.78 10.24
N PRO A 934 -25.63 12.84 11.47
CA PRO A 934 -24.74 13.87 12.03
C PRO A 934 -23.45 13.39 12.74
N SER A 935 -22.61 14.34 13.16
CA SER A 935 -21.46 14.15 14.07
C SER A 935 -21.90 14.11 15.55
N PRO A 936 -21.02 13.71 16.49
CA PRO A 936 -20.22 14.75 17.16
C PRO A 936 -18.77 14.35 17.58
N ALA A 937 -17.91 15.38 17.60
CA ALA A 937 -16.87 15.70 18.59
C ALA A 937 -15.75 14.71 19.04
N ALA A 938 -14.68 15.33 19.56
CA ALA A 938 -13.61 14.82 20.43
C ALA A 938 -12.60 13.80 19.86
N ALA A 939 -11.32 14.23 19.85
CA ALA A 939 -10.16 13.36 19.79
C ALA A 939 -9.61 13.09 21.21
N PRO A 940 -8.87 12.00 21.43
CA PRO A 940 -7.84 11.92 22.46
C PRO A 940 -6.42 11.94 21.85
N ALA A 941 -5.44 12.35 22.64
CA ALA A 941 -4.10 12.69 22.18
C ALA A 941 -3.10 11.51 22.14
N SER A 942 -1.93 11.80 21.57
CA SER A 942 -0.73 10.96 21.45
C SER A 942 -0.34 10.16 22.71
N GLY A 943 -0.20 8.84 22.57
CA GLY A 943 0.49 8.00 23.57
C GLY A 943 2.01 8.16 23.51
N GLY A 944 2.62 8.57 24.63
CA GLY A 944 4.05 8.90 24.72
C GLY A 944 5.00 7.70 24.86
N TRP A 945 6.28 7.91 24.54
CA TRP A 945 7.34 6.89 24.47
C TRP A 945 7.48 6.03 25.73
N ARG A 946 7.29 6.60 26.92
CA ARG A 946 7.43 5.91 28.22
C ARG A 946 6.47 4.72 28.40
N ALA A 947 5.36 4.66 27.66
CA ALA A 947 4.44 3.52 27.69
C ALA A 947 5.00 2.23 27.05
N ARG A 948 6.14 2.28 26.35
CA ARG A 948 6.75 1.10 25.69
C ARG A 948 7.85 0.40 26.47
N GLU A 949 8.43 1.01 27.51
CA GLU A 949 9.49 0.36 28.30
C GLU A 949 8.94 -0.53 29.43
N ALA A 950 7.83 -0.11 30.06
CA ALA A 950 7.18 -0.88 31.15
C ALA A 950 6.73 -2.29 30.72
N ALA A 951 6.43 -2.49 29.43
CA ALA A 951 5.96 -3.77 28.89
C ALA A 951 7.08 -4.81 28.64
N LYS A 952 8.33 -4.55 29.04
CA LYS A 952 9.50 -5.41 28.75
C LYS A 952 10.18 -6.02 29.99
N ALA A 953 9.58 -5.87 31.17
CA ALA A 953 10.20 -6.24 32.46
C ALA A 953 9.53 -7.40 33.22
N THR A 954 8.52 -8.08 32.63
CA THR A 954 7.61 -8.97 33.38
C THR A 954 7.39 -10.35 32.73
N THR A 955 8.46 -11.11 32.43
CA THR A 955 8.36 -12.55 32.05
C THR A 955 9.62 -13.35 32.44
N THR A 956 9.86 -13.59 33.73
CA THR A 956 10.84 -14.61 34.22
C THR A 956 10.39 -15.22 35.55
N GLY A 957 10.26 -16.54 35.59
CA GLY A 957 9.82 -17.34 36.75
C GLY A 957 8.30 -17.55 36.82
N GLY A 958 7.78 -18.75 37.10
CA GLY A 958 8.44 -20.07 37.21
C GLY A 958 7.70 -21.01 38.17
N SER A 959 7.55 -22.30 37.83
CA SER A 959 7.08 -23.35 38.76
C SER A 959 7.57 -24.74 38.35
N ALA A 960 7.90 -25.58 39.33
CA ALA A 960 8.05 -27.04 39.20
C ALA A 960 6.64 -27.71 39.26
N ASN A 961 6.42 -29.03 39.28
CA ASN A 961 7.19 -30.23 39.73
C ASN A 961 6.50 -31.50 39.12
N PRO A 962 6.86 -32.78 39.37
CA PRO A 962 8.09 -33.37 39.96
C PRO A 962 8.68 -34.63 39.21
N SER A 963 9.81 -35.14 39.73
CA SER A 963 10.27 -36.56 39.79
C SER A 963 10.30 -37.49 38.55
N SER A 964 11.52 -37.86 38.09
CA SER A 964 12.08 -39.24 38.14
C SER A 964 13.55 -39.32 37.63
N THR A 965 14.34 -40.25 38.20
CA THR A 965 15.74 -40.59 37.86
C THR A 965 15.85 -42.11 37.61
N PRO A 966 16.95 -42.70 37.06
CA PRO A 966 18.31 -42.18 36.80
C PRO A 966 18.66 -42.24 35.27
N ASP A 967 19.88 -42.45 34.70
CA ASP A 967 21.20 -42.86 35.22
C ASP A 967 22.39 -42.56 34.25
N GLN A 968 23.61 -42.91 34.70
CA GLN A 968 24.83 -43.28 33.93
C GLN A 968 25.47 -42.29 32.92
N GLN A 969 26.46 -41.54 33.44
CA GLN A 969 27.90 -41.47 33.06
C GLN A 969 28.45 -42.26 31.82
N PRO A 970 29.69 -41.97 31.31
CA PRO A 970 30.77 -41.12 31.87
C PRO A 970 31.54 -40.18 30.88
N SER A 971 32.56 -39.51 31.45
CA SER A 971 33.85 -39.10 30.84
C SER A 971 34.05 -37.64 30.37
N ASN A 972 35.33 -37.24 30.39
CA ASN A 972 35.87 -35.87 30.41
C ASN A 972 37.19 -35.88 29.59
N PRO A 973 37.77 -34.75 29.11
CA PRO A 973 38.49 -33.86 30.03
C PRO A 973 38.45 -32.35 29.71
N ALA A 974 38.99 -31.60 30.68
CA ALA A 974 39.12 -30.15 30.78
C ALA A 974 39.76 -29.40 29.60
N ALA A 975 39.36 -28.12 29.51
CA ALA A 975 40.23 -27.03 29.07
C ALA A 975 39.85 -25.76 29.87
N ASP A 976 40.81 -25.10 30.51
CA ASP A 976 40.60 -23.84 31.24
C ASP A 976 40.35 -22.67 30.29
N ASN A 977 39.58 -21.67 30.75
CA ASN A 977 39.79 -20.27 30.33
C ASN A 977 39.21 -19.26 31.33
N ASP A 978 39.89 -18.13 31.45
CA ASP A 978 39.70 -17.14 32.51
C ASP A 978 38.35 -16.41 32.50
N GLY A 979 37.91 -16.02 33.69
CA GLY A 979 36.74 -15.18 33.88
C GLY A 979 37.02 -13.71 33.57
N PHE A 980 36.61 -13.24 32.39
CA PHE A 980 36.55 -11.81 32.06
C PHE A 980 35.14 -11.38 31.61
N GLN A 981 34.37 -10.78 32.52
CA GLN A 981 33.07 -10.20 32.15
C GLN A 981 33.27 -8.92 31.33
N THR A 982 32.62 -8.86 30.16
CA THR A 982 32.74 -7.75 29.22
C THR A 982 31.95 -6.53 29.68
N VAL A 983 32.62 -5.37 29.72
CA VAL A 983 32.00 -4.08 30.05
C VAL A 983 31.14 -3.62 28.87
N PRO A 984 29.84 -3.26 29.07
CA PRO A 984 29.02 -2.72 28.00
C PRO A 984 29.57 -1.36 27.51
N SER A 985 29.67 -1.20 26.20
CA SER A 985 30.32 -0.03 25.60
C SER A 985 29.50 1.25 25.74
N GLN A 986 30.19 2.37 26.01
CA GLN A 986 29.57 3.69 26.02
C GLN A 986 29.02 4.06 24.64
N ALA A 987 27.76 4.49 24.59
CA ALA A 987 27.14 4.98 23.36
C ALA A 987 27.75 6.33 22.97
N LYS A 988 28.57 6.36 21.91
CA LYS A 988 29.09 7.60 21.33
C LYS A 988 27.94 8.41 20.71
N TRP A 989 27.79 9.64 21.17
CA TRP A 989 26.87 10.63 20.60
C TRP A 989 27.15 10.85 19.10
N ARG A 990 26.09 10.91 18.29
CA ARG A 990 26.15 11.25 16.86
C ARG A 990 25.20 12.41 16.58
N PRO A 991 25.62 13.48 15.89
CA PRO A 991 24.72 14.58 15.53
C PRO A 991 23.54 14.10 14.67
N SER A 992 22.33 14.54 15.02
CA SER A 992 21.15 14.34 14.18
C SER A 992 21.21 15.28 12.98
N ARG A 993 21.02 14.77 11.76
CA ARG A 993 20.89 15.61 10.57
C ARG A 993 19.56 16.36 10.61
N GLY A 994 19.61 17.68 10.66
CA GLY A 994 18.42 18.53 10.65
C GLY A 994 17.57 18.32 9.39
N ARG A 995 16.24 18.31 9.56
CA ARG A 995 15.29 18.45 8.46
C ARG A 995 15.27 19.92 8.03
N GLY A 996 15.92 20.25 6.92
CA GLY A 996 15.69 21.53 6.25
C GLY A 996 14.27 21.59 5.69
N SER A 997 13.48 22.58 6.10
CA SER A 997 12.21 22.92 5.44
C SER A 997 12.51 23.67 4.14
N GLY A 998 12.08 23.13 3.00
CA GLY A 998 12.28 23.79 1.71
C GLY A 998 11.41 25.04 1.57
N PHE A 999 12.03 26.21 1.61
CA PHE A 999 11.43 27.44 1.09
C PHE A 999 11.67 27.50 -0.42
N GLY A 1000 10.61 27.58 -1.21
CA GLY A 1000 10.70 27.75 -2.65
C GLY A 1000 10.97 29.20 -3.02
N SER A 1001 11.95 29.44 -3.89
CA SER A 1001 12.13 30.71 -4.59
C SER A 1001 12.28 30.44 -6.09
N ALA A 1002 11.55 31.18 -6.92
CA ALA A 1002 11.63 31.08 -8.37
C ALA A 1002 12.70 32.06 -8.90
N GLY A 1003 13.59 31.60 -9.80
CA GLY A 1003 14.76 32.38 -10.20
C GLY A 1003 15.42 31.94 -11.51
N ARG A 1004 14.75 32.23 -12.62
CA ARG A 1004 15.20 32.17 -14.03
C ARG A 1004 16.75 32.16 -14.25
N SER A 1005 17.25 31.16 -14.96
CA SER A 1005 18.03 31.37 -16.21
C SER A 1005 18.10 30.10 -17.07
#